data_AF-A0A8J4WU39-F1
#
_entry.id   AF-A0A8J4WU39-F1
#
_cell.length_a   1.000
_cell.length_b   1.000
_cell.length_c   1.000
_cell.angle_alpha   90.00
_cell.angle_beta   90.00
_cell.angle_gamma   90.00
#
_symmetry.space_group_name_H-M   'P 1'
#
loop_
_entity.id
_entity.type
_entity.pdbx_description
1 polymer ?
#
loop_
_entity_poly.entity_id
_entity_poly.type
_entity_poly.pdbx_seq_one_letter_code
_entity_poly.pdbx_strand_id
1 'polypeptide(L)'
;LANFRGTVQHGLPLEIGDTVQILEKCEGWYRGFIVKNPNVKGIFPSSYIHLKHAHIKNKGQFETVIPTEESVITEMTVTLRDWGTMWKQLYVKNEAELFHRLWHVMTEILELRQQVLLGHLTHERMTDIKQHIVARLDWGNEQLGLDLVPRRDFSMVDPDEISVTELYRLMERRHRKRELPPQANMHHLFLQTNSLLNCSLAEELEVFFFIYDSRDMRPISERFLVRLNKQGVPKSPEKTERQCTLFVDLGSSDLRKDVYVVAHIFRIGRMVAGEKKPVCNTQYRRPFGCAVINVCDLLTADCKDEHLLKVYSCNTESEWYQIHDNIIRKVSSRYSAVSSGTGLAVSLQLLHGDLEQIQKEYMRLFTRNVSITRRLGFSDIIMPGEIRNDLYVTLERGEFEKGGKSVARNVEVTVYLLGADGQGMVLSGSGEPGTDEFHSFVLYHSNSPRWSEQIKLCVPPELFRLAHLRFEFRHCSTKEKGEKKLFGFSFVPLMQEDGRTLPDGTHELIVHKCEETANLQDLSRYLKLPFSKASLQPGTNQTMKNSKESFWILSTLCSTKLTQNGDMLDLLKWRTHPDRIMDGLNKLKDMDGTEIVKFLQDTLDTLFAVLDESPQRYGLKVFDCLVHVINLLQDSKFQHFKPVMDDYIENHFAGALSYRDLIRVLKWHVDRIIDAEHHEQIQQVLK
;
A
#
# COMPACT_ATOMS: atom_id res chain seq x y z
N LEU A 1 13.39 4.05 58.44
CA LEU A 1 14.75 4.13 57.87
C LEU A 1 15.30 5.52 58.16
N ALA A 2 16.57 5.63 58.56
CA ALA A 2 17.19 6.89 59.00
C ALA A 2 18.68 6.91 58.65
N ASN A 3 19.32 8.07 58.73
CA ASN A 3 20.77 8.21 58.58
C ASN A 3 21.50 7.66 59.82
N PHE A 4 22.59 6.92 59.61
CA PHE A 4 23.47 6.44 60.68
C PHE A 4 24.84 7.11 60.57
N ARG A 5 25.26 7.84 61.61
CA ARG A 5 26.50 8.63 61.58
C ARG A 5 27.79 7.83 61.76
N GLY A 6 27.73 6.53 62.05
CA GLY A 6 28.92 5.69 62.20
C GLY A 6 29.79 6.03 63.42
N THR A 7 29.25 6.63 64.47
CA THR A 7 30.02 7.12 65.65
C THR A 7 30.57 6.03 66.57
N VAL A 8 30.37 4.76 66.22
CA VAL A 8 30.86 3.59 66.98
C VAL A 8 32.16 3.07 66.36
N GLN A 9 32.95 2.31 67.12
CA GLN A 9 34.18 1.71 66.60
C GLN A 9 33.85 0.76 65.42
N HIS A 10 34.56 0.95 64.30
CA HIS A 10 34.27 0.28 63.02
C HIS A 10 32.89 0.58 62.41
N GLY A 11 32.20 1.62 62.88
CA GLY A 11 30.90 2.05 62.36
C GLY A 11 30.99 2.52 60.91
N LEU A 12 30.18 1.94 60.02
CA LEU A 12 30.04 2.40 58.64
C LEU A 12 28.94 3.48 58.60
N PRO A 13 29.26 4.75 58.29
CA PRO A 13 28.22 5.76 58.14
C PRO A 13 27.31 5.42 56.96
N LEU A 14 25.99 5.59 57.15
CA LEU A 14 24.97 5.33 56.13
C LEU A 14 24.05 6.53 55.99
N GLU A 15 23.74 6.88 54.74
CA GLU A 15 22.67 7.80 54.40
C GLU A 15 21.39 7.05 54.04
N ILE A 16 20.24 7.68 54.25
CA ILE A 16 18.95 7.12 53.89
C ILE A 16 18.91 6.85 52.37
N GLY A 17 18.66 5.59 52.01
CA GLY A 17 18.67 5.15 50.61
C GLY A 17 19.97 4.47 50.16
N ASP A 18 21.01 4.46 50.99
CA ASP A 18 22.19 3.65 50.70
C ASP A 18 21.85 2.17 50.58
N THR A 19 22.35 1.56 49.50
CA THR A 19 22.23 0.13 49.28
C THR A 19 23.48 -0.54 49.84
N VAL A 20 23.28 -1.44 50.80
CA VAL A 20 24.37 -2.16 51.47
C VAL A 20 24.29 -3.65 51.18
N GLN A 21 25.46 -4.28 51.03
CA GLN A 21 25.58 -5.74 51.03
C GLN A 21 25.98 -6.19 52.43
N ILE A 22 25.17 -7.06 53.02
CA ILE A 22 25.38 -7.59 54.36
C ILE A 22 26.20 -8.88 54.23
N LEU A 23 27.31 -8.95 54.94
CA LEU A 23 28.20 -10.10 54.97
C LEU A 23 27.97 -10.94 56.23
N GLU A 24 27.79 -10.29 57.37
CA GLU A 24 27.65 -10.95 58.67
C GLU A 24 26.57 -10.25 59.52
N LYS A 25 26.00 -10.98 60.47
CA LYS A 25 24.99 -10.49 61.43
C LYS A 25 25.40 -10.91 62.84
N CYS A 26 25.41 -9.97 63.78
CA CYS A 26 25.67 -10.22 65.20
C CYS A 26 24.80 -9.30 66.06
N GLU A 27 23.99 -9.87 66.97
CA GLU A 27 23.27 -9.15 68.04
C GLU A 27 22.69 -7.77 67.67
N GLY A 28 21.83 -7.72 66.66
CA GLY A 28 21.18 -6.46 66.25
C GLY A 28 22.06 -5.52 65.42
N TRP A 29 23.25 -5.96 65.03
CA TRP A 29 24.15 -5.29 64.09
C TRP A 29 24.39 -6.16 62.85
N TYR A 30 24.64 -5.48 61.74
CA TYR A 30 25.13 -6.05 60.51
C TYR A 30 26.55 -5.57 60.25
N ARG A 31 27.35 -6.40 59.61
CA ARG A 31 28.65 -6.02 59.02
C ARG A 31 28.56 -6.16 57.52
N GLY A 32 29.03 -5.15 56.80
CA GLY A 32 28.92 -5.11 55.35
C GLY A 32 29.62 -3.91 54.75
N PHE A 33 29.23 -3.57 53.53
CA PHE A 33 29.73 -2.41 52.80
C PHE A 33 28.61 -1.75 51.98
N ILE A 34 28.79 -0.49 51.61
CA ILE A 34 27.91 0.22 50.68
C ILE A 34 28.28 -0.26 49.26
N VAL A 35 27.29 -0.64 48.44
CA VAL A 35 27.53 -1.21 47.10
C VAL A 35 28.35 -0.27 46.21
N LYS A 36 28.22 1.05 46.38
CA LYS A 36 29.01 2.07 45.67
C LYS A 36 30.48 2.13 46.10
N ASN A 37 30.83 1.61 47.28
CA ASN A 37 32.20 1.58 47.80
C ASN A 37 32.50 0.27 48.56
N PRO A 38 32.69 -0.85 47.83
CA PRO A 38 32.85 -2.18 48.44
C PRO A 38 34.11 -2.35 49.29
N ASN A 39 35.10 -1.49 49.08
CA ASN A 39 36.41 -1.56 49.77
C ASN A 39 36.32 -1.16 51.24
N VAL A 40 35.29 -0.39 51.62
CA VAL A 40 35.11 0.08 52.99
C VAL A 40 34.07 -0.79 53.69
N LYS A 41 34.54 -1.65 54.59
CA LYS A 41 33.69 -2.52 55.40
C LYS A 41 33.54 -1.95 56.80
N GLY A 42 32.34 -2.07 57.35
CA GLY A 42 32.09 -1.68 58.74
C GLY A 42 30.76 -2.23 59.25
N ILE A 43 30.42 -1.85 60.48
CA ILE A 43 29.22 -2.29 61.17
C ILE A 43 28.14 -1.21 61.18
N PHE A 44 26.87 -1.62 61.11
CA PHE A 44 25.71 -0.74 61.16
C PHE A 44 24.52 -1.44 61.83
N PRO A 45 23.65 -0.72 62.57
CA PRO A 45 22.57 -1.35 63.31
C PRO A 45 21.52 -1.95 62.36
N SER A 46 20.99 -3.12 62.70
CA SER A 46 19.97 -3.80 61.89
C SER A 46 18.67 -3.01 61.79
N SER A 47 18.34 -2.20 62.80
CA SER A 47 17.15 -1.33 62.83
C SER A 47 17.17 -0.20 61.80
N TYR A 48 18.33 0.10 61.21
CA TYR A 48 18.51 1.13 60.18
C TYR A 48 18.43 0.55 58.76
N ILE A 49 18.32 -0.77 58.62
CA ILE A 49 18.35 -1.47 57.34
C ILE A 49 17.00 -2.10 57.04
N HIS A 50 16.52 -1.87 55.82
CA HIS A 50 15.38 -2.59 55.25
C HIS A 50 15.91 -3.69 54.34
N LEU A 51 15.60 -4.94 54.67
CA LEU A 51 16.04 -6.10 53.90
C LEU A 51 15.20 -6.24 52.63
N LYS A 52 15.88 -6.48 51.51
CA LYS A 52 15.28 -6.85 50.23
C LYS A 52 15.62 -8.30 49.90
N HIS A 53 14.73 -8.97 49.18
CA HIS A 53 14.99 -10.31 48.67
C HIS A 53 16.04 -10.28 47.55
N ALA A 54 17.01 -11.20 47.63
CA ALA A 54 18.05 -11.38 46.63
C ALA A 54 18.48 -12.85 46.55
N HIS A 55 18.96 -13.24 45.38
CA HIS A 55 19.62 -14.52 45.12
C HIS A 55 21.13 -14.35 45.10
N ILE A 56 21.85 -15.38 45.55
CA ILE A 56 23.31 -15.39 45.58
C ILE A 56 23.82 -16.33 44.48
N LYS A 57 24.57 -15.80 43.51
CA LYS A 57 25.38 -16.58 42.56
C LYS A 57 26.84 -16.65 43.05
N ASN A 58 27.56 -17.73 42.70
CA ASN A 58 29.00 -17.91 42.97
C ASN A 58 29.39 -17.87 44.46
N LYS A 59 28.76 -18.72 45.29
CA LYS A 59 29.09 -18.84 46.73
C LYS A 59 30.60 -19.01 46.95
N GLY A 60 31.22 -18.13 47.74
CA GLY A 60 32.67 -18.14 48.00
C GLY A 60 33.28 -16.75 47.94
N GLN A 61 34.52 -16.63 47.47
CA GLN A 61 35.23 -15.34 47.38
C GLN A 61 34.67 -14.38 46.32
N PHE A 62 33.84 -14.87 45.39
CA PHE A 62 33.26 -14.10 44.27
C PHE A 62 31.73 -14.03 44.37
N GLU A 63 31.20 -13.95 45.60
CA GLU A 63 29.77 -13.93 45.87
C GLU A 63 29.09 -12.72 45.20
N THR A 64 28.13 -13.00 44.32
CA THR A 64 27.36 -11.98 43.60
C THR A 64 25.91 -11.99 44.07
N VAL A 65 25.45 -10.87 44.62
CA VAL A 65 24.09 -10.70 45.12
C VAL A 65 23.22 -10.08 44.02
N ILE A 66 22.22 -10.83 43.56
CA ILE A 66 21.30 -10.44 42.49
C ILE A 66 19.92 -10.20 43.11
N PRO A 67 19.37 -8.97 43.07
CA PRO A 67 18.02 -8.69 43.55
C PRO A 67 16.97 -9.58 42.88
N THR A 68 15.92 -9.98 43.59
CA THR A 68 14.80 -10.72 42.99
C THR A 68 13.82 -9.83 42.21
N GLU A 69 14.05 -8.52 42.20
CA GLU A 69 13.31 -7.56 41.40
C GLU A 69 13.52 -7.86 39.89
N GLU A 70 12.57 -7.46 39.04
CA GLU A 70 12.73 -7.64 37.60
C GLU A 70 14.01 -6.96 37.10
N SER A 71 14.72 -7.61 36.17
CA SER A 71 15.98 -7.13 35.56
C SER A 71 15.85 -5.72 34.98
N VAL A 72 14.69 -5.37 34.45
CA VAL A 72 14.42 -4.03 33.93
C VAL A 72 14.46 -2.95 35.03
N ILE A 73 14.03 -3.27 36.26
CA ILE A 73 14.00 -2.31 37.39
C ILE A 73 15.42 -2.03 37.87
N THR A 74 16.26 -3.05 37.94
CA THR A 74 17.66 -2.90 38.34
C THR A 74 18.41 -2.09 37.28
N GLU A 75 18.18 -2.38 36.00
CA GLU A 75 18.73 -1.62 34.88
C GLU A 75 18.34 -0.13 34.95
N MET A 76 17.04 0.19 35.02
CA MET A 76 16.57 1.58 35.14
C MET A 76 17.25 2.32 36.29
N THR A 77 17.44 1.65 37.42
CA THR A 77 18.04 2.25 38.62
C THR A 77 19.53 2.58 38.41
N VAL A 78 20.26 1.72 37.70
CA VAL A 78 21.67 1.95 37.36
C VAL A 78 21.78 3.04 36.30
N THR A 79 21.03 2.92 35.20
CA THR A 79 21.06 3.89 34.10
C THR A 79 20.69 5.29 34.55
N LEU A 80 19.66 5.46 35.39
CA LEU A 80 19.29 6.78 35.93
C LEU A 80 20.37 7.39 36.84
N ARG A 81 21.17 6.57 37.54
CA ARG A 81 22.30 7.08 38.33
C ARG A 81 23.41 7.58 37.41
N ASP A 82 23.73 6.82 36.37
CA ASP A 82 24.75 7.19 35.39
C ASP A 82 24.33 8.46 34.64
N TRP A 83 23.10 8.47 34.11
CA TRP A 83 22.53 9.66 33.47
C TRP A 83 22.44 10.84 34.42
N GLY A 84 22.14 10.64 35.70
CA GLY A 84 22.14 11.72 36.69
C GLY A 84 23.50 12.39 36.87
N THR A 85 24.61 11.66 36.68
CA THR A 85 25.95 12.27 36.66
C THR A 85 26.20 13.02 35.36
N MET A 86 25.85 12.44 34.21
CA MET A 86 26.03 13.08 32.89
C MET A 86 25.14 14.31 32.70
N TRP A 87 23.89 14.25 33.16
CA TRP A 87 22.94 15.35 33.14
C TRP A 87 23.48 16.59 33.87
N LYS A 88 24.13 16.42 35.02
CA LYS A 88 24.83 17.52 35.71
C LYS A 88 26.00 18.06 34.87
N GLN A 89 26.71 17.21 34.14
CA GLN A 89 27.77 17.65 33.23
C GLN A 89 27.23 18.41 32.02
N LEU A 90 26.07 18.04 31.48
CA LEU A 90 25.42 18.77 30.38
C LEU A 90 25.11 20.22 30.77
N TYR A 91 24.66 20.44 32.00
CA TYR A 91 24.46 21.79 32.54
C TYR A 91 25.77 22.58 32.57
N VAL A 92 26.86 21.97 33.06
CA VAL A 92 28.19 22.61 33.12
C VAL A 92 28.75 22.91 31.71
N LYS A 93 28.50 22.02 30.75
CA LYS A 93 28.90 22.16 29.34
C LYS A 93 27.99 23.09 28.53
N ASN A 94 26.92 23.62 29.13
CA ASN A 94 25.93 24.49 28.50
C ASN A 94 25.16 23.85 27.32
N GLU A 95 24.93 22.53 27.38
CA GLU A 95 24.12 21.78 26.41
C GLU A 95 22.63 21.80 26.80
N ALA A 96 22.01 22.99 26.75
CA ALA A 96 20.68 23.23 27.31
C ALA A 96 19.57 22.34 26.72
N GLU A 97 19.57 22.09 25.41
CA GLU A 97 18.53 21.27 24.76
C GLU A 97 18.56 19.81 25.23
N LEU A 98 19.75 19.19 25.21
CA LEU A 98 19.91 17.81 25.65
C LEU A 98 19.67 17.68 27.16
N PHE A 99 20.08 18.67 27.95
CA PHE A 99 19.79 18.74 29.39
C PHE A 99 18.29 18.66 29.69
N HIS A 100 17.45 19.44 28.99
CA HIS A 100 16.01 19.43 29.20
C HIS A 100 15.35 18.15 28.68
N ARG A 101 15.74 17.66 27.50
CA ARG A 101 15.20 16.41 26.95
C ARG A 101 15.53 15.21 27.84
N LEU A 102 16.77 15.11 28.30
CA LEU A 102 17.20 14.03 29.19
C LEU A 102 16.47 14.09 30.54
N TRP A 103 16.25 15.28 31.09
CA TRP A 103 15.43 15.45 32.31
C TRP A 103 14.01 14.89 32.14
N HIS A 104 13.35 15.19 31.02
CA HIS A 104 12.01 14.67 30.73
C HIS A 104 11.99 13.14 30.66
N VAL A 105 12.95 12.55 29.95
CA VAL A 105 13.05 11.08 29.83
C VAL A 105 13.40 10.45 31.18
N MET A 106 14.31 11.04 31.97
CA MET A 106 14.61 10.57 33.33
C MET A 106 13.37 10.56 34.22
N THR A 107 12.53 11.60 34.13
CA THR A 107 11.28 11.72 34.90
C THR A 107 10.26 10.66 34.45
N GLU A 108 10.11 10.49 33.13
CA GLU A 108 9.24 9.45 32.56
C GLU A 108 9.68 8.05 32.99
N ILE A 109 10.97 7.74 32.95
CA ILE A 109 11.51 6.46 33.43
C ILE A 109 11.22 6.26 34.94
N LEU A 110 11.30 7.31 35.76
CA LEU A 110 10.92 7.22 37.18
C LEU A 110 9.43 6.90 37.37
N GLU A 111 8.55 7.50 36.57
CA GLU A 111 7.11 7.21 36.57
C GLU A 111 6.81 5.77 36.12
N LEU A 112 7.44 5.31 35.04
CA LEU A 112 7.31 3.94 34.55
C LEU A 112 7.81 2.94 35.60
N ARG A 113 8.91 3.26 36.29
CA ARG A 113 9.45 2.43 37.38
C ARG A 113 8.43 2.27 38.51
N GLN A 114 7.73 3.35 38.85
CA GLN A 114 6.66 3.30 39.84
C GLN A 114 5.50 2.40 39.38
N GLN A 115 5.11 2.46 38.10
CA GLN A 115 4.06 1.60 37.54
C GLN A 115 4.42 0.10 37.60
N VAL A 116 5.66 -0.25 37.22
CA VAL A 116 6.13 -1.65 37.28
C VAL A 116 6.13 -2.16 38.74
N LEU A 117 6.56 -1.33 39.70
CA LEU A 117 6.62 -1.69 41.11
C LEU A 117 5.25 -1.84 41.78
N LEU A 118 4.20 -1.18 41.26
CA LEU A 118 2.84 -1.30 41.81
C LEU A 118 2.20 -2.67 41.52
N GLY A 119 2.71 -3.44 40.55
CA GLY A 119 2.38 -4.87 40.37
C GLY A 119 0.95 -5.21 39.93
N HIS A 120 0.06 -4.23 39.73
CA HIS A 120 -1.34 -4.44 39.31
C HIS A 120 -1.54 -4.37 37.79
N LEU A 121 -0.66 -5.02 37.02
CA LEU A 121 -0.68 -4.98 35.56
C LEU A 121 -0.94 -6.36 34.96
N THR A 122 -1.72 -6.41 33.88
CA THR A 122 -1.84 -7.63 33.06
C THR A 122 -0.51 -7.93 32.38
N HIS A 123 -0.29 -9.19 31.99
CA HIS A 123 0.96 -9.60 31.33
C HIS A 123 1.23 -8.81 30.03
N GLU A 124 0.18 -8.56 29.24
CA GLU A 124 0.24 -7.75 28.02
C GLU A 124 0.66 -6.31 28.32
N ARG A 125 0.01 -5.66 29.30
CA ARG A 125 0.35 -4.29 29.69
C ARG A 125 1.74 -4.16 30.30
N MET A 126 2.19 -5.17 31.03
CA MET A 126 3.57 -5.25 31.55
C MET A 126 4.59 -5.34 30.40
N THR A 127 4.25 -6.10 29.35
CA THR A 127 5.10 -6.24 28.15
C THR A 127 5.24 -4.91 27.41
N ASP A 128 4.14 -4.19 27.20
CA ASP A 128 4.17 -2.86 26.56
C ASP A 128 5.00 -1.85 27.36
N ILE A 129 4.83 -1.85 28.69
CA ILE A 129 5.60 -0.98 29.59
C ILE A 129 7.10 -1.33 29.52
N LYS A 130 7.47 -2.61 29.55
CA LYS A 130 8.87 -3.05 29.41
C LYS A 130 9.47 -2.62 28.07
N GLN A 131 8.71 -2.77 26.98
CA GLN A 131 9.15 -2.31 25.67
C GLN A 131 9.39 -0.80 25.63
N HIS A 132 8.48 -0.02 26.22
CA HIS A 132 8.60 1.44 26.30
C HIS A 132 9.81 1.86 27.16
N ILE A 133 10.03 1.21 28.31
CA ILE A 133 11.19 1.45 29.16
C ILE A 133 12.49 1.21 28.41
N VAL A 134 12.62 0.04 27.75
CA VAL A 134 13.83 -0.31 26.98
C VAL A 134 14.08 0.71 25.88
N ALA A 135 13.05 1.12 25.13
CA ALA A 135 13.20 2.15 24.10
C ALA A 135 13.73 3.48 24.65
N ARG A 136 13.24 3.91 25.83
CA ARG A 136 13.70 5.16 26.47
C ARG A 136 15.12 5.05 27.02
N LEU A 137 15.47 3.92 27.66
CA LEU A 137 16.83 3.65 28.14
C LEU A 137 17.84 3.66 26.98
N ASP A 138 17.50 3.02 25.87
CA ASP A 138 18.42 2.96 24.74
C ASP A 138 18.57 4.32 24.04
N TRP A 139 17.46 5.08 23.92
CA TRP A 139 17.52 6.45 23.41
C TRP A 139 18.46 7.33 24.25
N GLY A 140 18.33 7.30 25.58
CA GLY A 140 19.15 8.16 26.43
C GLY A 140 20.62 7.73 26.46
N ASN A 141 20.93 6.42 26.42
CA ASN A 141 22.31 5.96 26.26
C ASN A 141 22.90 6.44 24.94
N GLU A 142 22.15 6.37 23.85
CA GLU A 142 22.61 6.83 22.54
C GLU A 142 22.88 8.34 22.52
N GLN A 143 21.97 9.16 23.05
CA GLN A 143 22.17 10.62 23.11
C GLN A 143 23.37 11.02 23.98
N LEU A 144 23.71 10.20 24.97
CA LEU A 144 24.84 10.41 25.87
C LEU A 144 26.15 9.78 25.35
N GLY A 145 26.11 9.06 24.23
CA GLY A 145 27.27 8.33 23.70
C GLY A 145 27.72 7.16 24.58
N LEU A 146 26.79 6.54 25.30
CA LEU A 146 27.01 5.36 26.13
C LEU A 146 26.77 4.06 25.34
N ASP A 147 27.32 2.96 25.86
CA ASP A 147 27.11 1.64 25.29
C ASP A 147 25.63 1.22 25.36
N LEU A 148 25.15 0.62 24.28
CA LEU A 148 23.81 0.04 24.23
C LEU A 148 23.82 -1.35 24.84
N VAL A 149 22.74 -1.69 25.54
CA VAL A 149 22.63 -2.95 26.28
C VAL A 149 21.92 -4.01 25.42
N PRO A 150 22.57 -5.16 25.10
CA PRO A 150 21.92 -6.28 24.42
C PRO A 150 20.87 -6.93 25.32
N ARG A 151 19.65 -7.13 24.79
CA ARG A 151 18.53 -7.71 25.55
C ARG A 151 17.84 -8.84 24.79
N ARG A 152 17.36 -9.84 25.53
CA ARG A 152 16.45 -10.90 25.07
C ARG A 152 15.23 -10.91 25.98
N ASP A 153 14.03 -10.84 25.40
CA ASP A 153 12.77 -10.77 26.15
C ASP A 153 12.80 -9.67 27.23
N PHE A 154 13.31 -8.48 26.86
CA PHE A 154 13.53 -7.30 27.71
C PHE A 154 14.54 -7.45 28.85
N SER A 155 15.18 -8.61 29.00
CA SER A 155 16.23 -8.84 29.99
C SER A 155 17.61 -8.70 29.39
N MET A 156 18.53 -8.09 30.14
CA MET A 156 19.93 -7.98 29.77
C MET A 156 20.54 -9.37 29.53
N VAL A 157 21.23 -9.54 28.41
CA VAL A 157 21.88 -10.81 28.06
C VAL A 157 23.21 -10.93 28.80
N ASP A 158 23.50 -12.11 29.34
CA ASP A 158 24.79 -12.42 29.93
C ASP A 158 25.82 -12.71 28.81
N PRO A 159 26.93 -11.95 28.71
CA PRO A 159 27.97 -12.18 27.71
C PRO A 159 28.57 -13.59 27.76
N ASP A 160 28.55 -14.24 28.92
CA ASP A 160 29.10 -15.58 29.10
C ASP A 160 28.13 -16.69 28.65
N GLU A 161 26.85 -16.35 28.43
CA GLU A 161 25.79 -17.31 28.03
C GLU A 161 25.38 -17.17 26.54
N ILE A 162 25.84 -16.16 25.81
CA ILE A 162 25.47 -15.90 24.40
C ILE A 162 26.64 -16.09 23.43
N SER A 163 26.37 -16.65 22.24
CA SER A 163 27.37 -16.75 21.19
C SER A 163 27.69 -15.41 20.53
N VAL A 164 28.92 -15.23 20.06
CA VAL A 164 29.37 -13.99 19.37
C VAL A 164 28.51 -13.68 18.14
N THR A 165 28.07 -14.70 17.40
CA THR A 165 27.23 -14.54 16.21
C THR A 165 25.80 -14.13 16.55
N GLU A 166 25.22 -14.67 17.63
CA GLU A 166 23.91 -14.24 18.11
C GLU A 166 23.94 -12.83 18.69
N LEU A 167 25.00 -12.49 19.43
CA LEU A 167 25.23 -11.14 19.93
C LEU A 167 25.34 -10.14 18.78
N TYR A 168 26.12 -10.47 17.73
CA TYR A 168 26.22 -9.66 16.53
C TYR A 168 24.86 -9.47 15.86
N ARG A 169 24.06 -10.54 15.67
CA ARG A 169 22.71 -10.43 15.09
C ARG A 169 21.75 -9.59 15.93
N LEU A 170 21.82 -9.69 17.26
CA LEU A 170 21.03 -8.86 18.18
C LEU A 170 21.37 -7.37 18.00
N MET A 171 22.65 -7.06 17.83
CA MET A 171 23.12 -5.70 17.58
C MET A 171 22.84 -5.23 16.14
N GLU A 172 23.00 -6.09 15.15
CA GLU A 172 22.76 -5.79 13.74
C GLU A 172 21.29 -5.53 13.45
N ARG A 173 20.36 -6.37 13.96
CA ARG A 173 18.91 -6.11 13.87
C ARG A 173 18.53 -4.75 14.47
N ARG A 174 19.26 -4.33 15.50
CA ARG A 174 19.06 -3.05 16.18
C ARG A 174 19.65 -1.88 15.39
N HIS A 175 20.82 -2.05 14.77
CA HIS A 175 21.39 -1.08 13.85
C HIS A 175 20.60 -0.98 12.53
N ARG A 176 19.99 -2.06 12.04
CA ARG A 176 19.06 -2.02 10.89
C ARG A 176 17.77 -1.25 11.21
N LYS A 177 17.30 -1.26 12.46
CA LYS A 177 16.20 -0.36 12.91
C LYS A 177 16.62 1.13 12.98
N ARG A 178 17.92 1.44 12.86
CA ARG A 178 18.51 2.79 12.92
C ARG A 178 18.45 3.50 11.57
N GLU A 179 18.50 2.74 10.48
CA GLU A 179 17.74 3.14 9.31
C GLU A 179 16.29 3.08 9.77
N LEU A 180 15.68 4.24 10.04
CA LEU A 180 14.22 4.33 9.94
C LEU A 180 13.86 3.47 8.72
N PRO A 181 13.01 2.42 8.83
CA PRO A 181 12.54 1.75 7.62
C PRO A 181 12.11 2.90 6.71
N PRO A 182 12.74 3.10 5.54
CA PRO A 182 12.78 4.38 4.84
C PRO A 182 11.40 4.96 4.91
N GLN A 183 11.22 5.97 5.79
CA GLN A 183 9.95 6.30 6.45
C GLN A 183 8.84 5.96 5.49
N ALA A 184 8.16 4.80 5.68
CA ALA A 184 7.50 4.11 4.58
C ALA A 184 6.87 5.17 3.68
N ASN A 185 7.39 5.35 2.46
CA ASN A 185 6.96 6.37 1.50
C ASN A 185 5.51 6.08 1.03
N MET A 186 4.76 5.32 1.83
CA MET A 186 3.38 4.95 1.69
C MET A 186 2.56 5.95 2.49
N HIS A 187 1.76 6.66 1.73
CA HIS A 187 0.80 7.62 2.22
C HIS A 187 -0.58 7.09 1.89
N HIS A 188 -1.54 7.46 2.73
CA HIS A 188 -2.92 7.09 2.54
C HIS A 188 -3.80 8.31 2.74
N LEU A 189 -4.75 8.54 1.84
CA LEU A 189 -5.66 9.68 1.93
C LEU A 189 -7.05 9.19 2.34
N PHE A 190 -7.48 9.56 3.54
CA PHE A 190 -8.84 9.33 3.99
C PHE A 190 -9.75 10.43 3.44
N LEU A 191 -10.89 10.04 2.87
CA LEU A 191 -11.93 10.92 2.36
C LEU A 191 -13.29 10.48 2.89
N GLN A 192 -14.05 11.41 3.47
CA GLN A 192 -15.44 11.20 3.84
C GLN A 192 -16.33 12.27 3.18
N THR A 193 -17.41 11.83 2.56
CA THR A 193 -18.42 12.72 1.97
C THR A 193 -19.51 13.03 2.98
N ASN A 194 -19.71 14.32 3.27
CA ASN A 194 -20.70 14.75 4.25
C ASN A 194 -22.02 15.08 3.56
N SER A 195 -22.02 16.02 2.61
CA SER A 195 -23.22 16.38 1.82
C SER A 195 -22.89 17.29 0.64
N LEU A 196 -23.83 17.41 -0.30
CA LEU A 196 -23.87 18.44 -1.32
C LEU A 196 -24.87 19.52 -0.90
N LEU A 197 -24.36 20.66 -0.46
CA LEU A 197 -25.15 21.78 0.04
C LEU A 197 -25.82 22.55 -1.11
N ASN A 198 -27.00 23.12 -0.84
CA ASN A 198 -27.76 23.97 -1.77
C ASN A 198 -27.97 23.33 -3.15
N CYS A 199 -28.25 22.02 -3.18
CA CYS A 199 -28.62 21.32 -4.39
C CYS A 199 -30.13 21.50 -4.66
N SER A 200 -30.49 22.27 -5.69
CA SER A 200 -31.89 22.47 -6.10
C SER A 200 -32.40 21.36 -7.04
N LEU A 201 -31.63 20.30 -7.25
CA LEU A 201 -32.00 19.18 -8.11
C LEU A 201 -32.89 18.21 -7.34
N ALA A 202 -34.16 18.10 -7.71
CA ALA A 202 -35.05 17.06 -7.20
C ALA A 202 -34.72 15.65 -7.75
N GLU A 203 -33.44 15.37 -8.04
CA GLU A 203 -32.89 14.16 -8.65
C GLU A 203 -31.88 13.50 -7.70
N GLU A 204 -31.70 12.17 -7.78
CA GLU A 204 -30.62 11.49 -7.07
C GLU A 204 -29.27 11.75 -7.77
N LEU A 205 -28.17 11.65 -7.03
CA LEU A 205 -26.83 11.95 -7.55
C LEU A 205 -25.85 10.80 -7.31
N GLU A 206 -24.89 10.66 -8.22
CA GLU A 206 -23.69 9.84 -8.05
C GLU A 206 -22.47 10.74 -8.05
N VAL A 207 -21.66 10.66 -6.99
CA VAL A 207 -20.40 11.39 -6.86
C VAL A 207 -19.26 10.38 -6.93
N PHE A 208 -18.37 10.56 -7.90
CA PHE A 208 -17.16 9.77 -8.04
C PHE A 208 -15.93 10.57 -7.66
N PHE A 209 -15.18 10.08 -6.68
CA PHE A 209 -13.91 10.64 -6.25
C PHE A 209 -12.74 9.84 -6.79
N PHE A 210 -11.66 10.50 -7.19
CA PHE A 210 -10.41 9.87 -7.59
C PHE A 210 -9.25 10.86 -7.46
N ILE A 211 -8.03 10.34 -7.34
CA ILE A 211 -6.80 11.13 -7.33
C ILE A 211 -6.32 11.27 -8.78
N TYR A 212 -5.92 12.47 -9.17
CA TYR A 212 -5.58 12.83 -10.55
C TYR A 212 -4.26 13.60 -10.62
N ASP A 213 -3.39 13.17 -11.53
CA ASP A 213 -2.16 13.88 -11.88
C ASP A 213 -2.40 14.80 -13.08
N SER A 214 -2.33 16.11 -12.86
CA SER A 214 -2.51 17.12 -13.91
C SER A 214 -1.31 17.33 -14.82
N ARG A 215 -0.12 16.84 -14.45
CA ARG A 215 1.09 16.88 -15.27
C ARG A 215 1.06 15.75 -16.31
N ASP A 216 0.75 14.54 -15.86
CA ASP A 216 0.63 13.37 -16.74
C ASP A 216 -0.76 13.22 -17.37
N MET A 217 -1.72 14.05 -16.96
CA MET A 217 -3.11 14.08 -17.44
C MET A 217 -3.82 12.73 -17.27
N ARG A 218 -3.62 12.08 -16.12
CA ARG A 218 -4.14 10.73 -15.85
C ARG A 218 -4.58 10.53 -14.40
N PRO A 219 -5.57 9.66 -14.14
CA PRO A 219 -5.90 9.26 -12.79
C PRO A 219 -4.76 8.42 -12.17
N ILE A 220 -4.49 8.65 -10.89
CA ILE A 220 -3.55 7.86 -10.06
C ILE A 220 -4.27 6.76 -9.32
N SER A 221 -5.56 6.93 -8.97
CA SER A 221 -6.33 5.97 -8.18
C SER A 221 -7.56 5.44 -8.89
N GLU A 222 -8.06 4.30 -8.41
CA GLU A 222 -9.42 3.86 -8.69
C GLU A 222 -10.44 4.94 -8.28
N ARG A 223 -11.69 4.79 -8.73
CA ARG A 223 -12.79 5.69 -8.39
C ARG A 223 -13.50 5.20 -7.12
N PHE A 224 -13.92 6.11 -6.27
CA PHE A 224 -14.81 5.86 -5.13
C PHE A 224 -16.19 6.46 -5.41
N LEU A 225 -17.25 5.65 -5.32
CA LEU A 225 -18.62 6.06 -5.61
C LEU A 225 -19.41 6.31 -4.33
N VAL A 226 -20.01 7.49 -4.22
CA VAL A 226 -21.01 7.85 -3.21
C VAL A 226 -22.34 8.19 -3.88
N ARG A 227 -23.42 7.55 -3.42
CA ARG A 227 -24.79 7.87 -3.87
C ARG A 227 -25.45 8.86 -2.91
N LEU A 228 -25.87 10.00 -3.43
CA LEU A 228 -26.62 11.01 -2.68
C LEU A 228 -28.11 10.97 -3.06
N ASN A 229 -28.96 11.21 -2.07
CA ASN A 229 -30.39 11.35 -2.29
C ASN A 229 -30.74 12.75 -2.86
N LYS A 230 -32.03 13.00 -3.05
CA LYS A 230 -32.56 14.27 -3.59
C LYS A 230 -32.29 15.50 -2.71
N GLN A 231 -31.88 15.29 -1.46
CA GLN A 231 -31.49 16.35 -0.53
C GLN A 231 -29.98 16.59 -0.53
N GLY A 232 -29.22 15.88 -1.37
CA GLY A 232 -27.77 16.00 -1.43
C GLY A 232 -27.03 15.32 -0.27
N VAL A 233 -27.69 14.50 0.54
CA VAL A 233 -27.04 13.74 1.61
C VAL A 233 -26.85 12.28 1.20
N PRO A 234 -25.83 11.57 1.74
CA PRO A 234 -25.63 10.15 1.46
C PRO A 234 -26.89 9.31 1.65
N LYS A 235 -27.17 8.41 0.70
CA LYS A 235 -28.41 7.60 0.65
C LYS A 235 -28.49 6.54 1.76
N SER A 236 -27.35 6.08 2.26
CA SER A 236 -27.23 5.06 3.31
C SER A 236 -26.34 5.54 4.46
N PRO A 237 -26.81 6.49 5.32
CA PRO A 237 -26.10 7.00 6.51
C PRO A 237 -25.60 5.90 7.46
N GLU A 238 -26.32 4.79 7.53
CA GLU A 238 -25.99 3.64 8.37
C GLU A 238 -24.79 2.83 7.87
N LYS A 239 -24.42 2.93 6.59
CA LYS A 239 -23.31 2.20 5.97
C LYS A 239 -22.12 3.12 5.74
N THR A 240 -21.25 3.22 6.74
CA THR A 240 -20.12 4.17 6.70
C THR A 240 -19.18 3.92 5.51
N GLU A 241 -19.01 2.67 5.10
CA GLU A 241 -18.18 2.26 3.96
C GLU A 241 -18.68 2.82 2.61
N ARG A 242 -19.92 3.30 2.55
CA ARG A 242 -20.50 3.92 1.33
C ARG A 242 -20.33 5.43 1.29
N GLN A 243 -19.64 6.00 2.28
CA GLN A 243 -19.52 7.45 2.48
C GLN A 243 -18.09 7.88 2.70
N CYS A 244 -17.24 6.96 3.17
CA CYS A 244 -15.81 7.19 3.27
C CYS A 244 -14.98 6.12 2.56
N THR A 245 -13.80 6.54 2.16
CA THR A 245 -12.77 5.68 1.61
C THR A 245 -11.40 6.05 2.13
N LEU A 246 -10.51 5.08 2.15
CA LEU A 246 -9.08 5.27 2.25
C LEU A 246 -8.47 4.99 0.87
N PHE A 247 -7.89 6.02 0.25
CA PHE A 247 -7.00 5.84 -0.89
C PHE A 247 -5.67 5.30 -0.36
N VAL A 248 -5.28 4.12 -0.83
CA VAL A 248 -4.10 3.40 -0.32
C VAL A 248 -2.96 3.35 -1.32
N ASP A 249 -1.76 3.06 -0.80
CA ASP A 249 -0.56 2.78 -1.58
C ASP A 249 -0.07 3.98 -2.40
N LEU A 250 -0.25 5.20 -1.88
CA LEU A 250 0.21 6.42 -2.53
C LEU A 250 1.69 6.63 -2.23
N GLY A 251 2.50 6.79 -3.27
CA GLY A 251 3.92 7.11 -3.11
C GLY A 251 4.14 8.59 -2.79
N SER A 252 5.35 8.96 -2.34
CA SER A 252 5.72 10.37 -2.15
C SER A 252 5.63 11.20 -3.45
N SER A 253 5.76 10.56 -4.61
CA SER A 253 5.56 11.20 -5.92
C SER A 253 4.08 11.51 -6.24
N ASP A 254 3.14 10.90 -5.52
CA ASP A 254 1.70 11.10 -5.67
C ASP A 254 1.16 12.22 -4.73
N LEU A 255 2.02 12.84 -3.90
CA LEU A 255 1.66 13.95 -2.99
C LEU A 255 2.22 15.32 -3.45
N ARG A 256 2.33 15.51 -4.76
CA ARG A 256 2.88 16.73 -5.36
C ARG A 256 1.80 17.80 -5.62
N LYS A 257 2.24 19.03 -5.90
CA LYS A 257 1.38 20.19 -6.20
C LYS A 257 0.55 20.08 -7.48
N ASP A 258 0.90 19.16 -8.36
CA ASP A 258 0.19 18.85 -9.60
C ASP A 258 -0.84 17.72 -9.41
N VAL A 259 -0.98 17.19 -8.18
CA VAL A 259 -1.95 16.15 -7.85
C VAL A 259 -3.18 16.73 -7.16
N TYR A 260 -4.34 16.27 -7.59
CA TYR A 260 -5.64 16.77 -7.14
C TYR A 260 -6.57 15.62 -6.78
N VAL A 261 -7.43 15.84 -5.79
CA VAL A 261 -8.64 15.02 -5.61
C VAL A 261 -9.74 15.62 -6.48
N VAL A 262 -10.30 14.81 -7.37
CA VAL A 262 -11.35 15.21 -8.30
C VAL A 262 -12.65 14.54 -7.92
N ALA A 263 -13.75 15.31 -7.89
CA ALA A 263 -15.10 14.81 -7.69
C ALA A 263 -15.95 15.06 -8.94
N HIS A 264 -16.31 14.01 -9.67
CA HIS A 264 -17.28 14.07 -10.75
C HIS A 264 -18.69 13.77 -10.22
N ILE A 265 -19.61 14.72 -10.37
CA ILE A 265 -21.00 14.63 -9.92
C ILE A 265 -21.90 14.42 -11.12
N PHE A 266 -22.70 13.36 -11.07
CA PHE A 266 -23.70 13.02 -12.07
C PHE A 266 -25.09 13.04 -11.44
N ARG A 267 -26.08 13.50 -12.23
CA ARG A 267 -27.49 13.46 -11.87
C ARG A 267 -28.18 12.27 -12.52
N ILE A 268 -29.05 11.61 -11.77
CA ILE A 268 -29.84 10.46 -12.23
C ILE A 268 -31.27 10.90 -12.44
N GLY A 269 -31.70 10.93 -13.70
CA GLY A 269 -33.04 11.42 -14.05
C GLY A 269 -33.41 11.20 -15.51
N ARG A 270 -34.42 11.93 -15.98
CA ARG A 270 -34.92 11.85 -17.37
C ARG A 270 -33.93 12.52 -18.32
N MET A 271 -33.86 12.15 -19.61
CA MET A 271 -32.89 12.74 -20.55
C MET A 271 -33.06 14.26 -20.73
N VAL A 272 -34.30 14.78 -20.69
CA VAL A 272 -34.61 16.22 -20.76
C VAL A 272 -35.17 16.67 -19.42
N ALA A 273 -34.52 17.65 -18.79
CA ALA A 273 -34.90 18.25 -17.50
C ALA A 273 -35.84 19.44 -17.72
N GLY A 274 -36.94 19.53 -16.97
CA GLY A 274 -37.83 20.70 -17.07
C GLY A 274 -39.18 20.64 -16.35
N GLU A 275 -39.71 19.49 -15.95
CA GLU A 275 -41.02 19.43 -15.30
C GLU A 275 -41.02 18.66 -13.97
N LYS A 276 -41.68 19.26 -12.98
CA LYS A 276 -41.90 18.75 -11.61
C LYS A 276 -42.87 17.56 -11.57
N LYS A 277 -42.61 16.48 -12.31
CA LYS A 277 -43.40 15.24 -12.21
C LYS A 277 -42.54 14.06 -11.74
N PRO A 278 -43.02 13.25 -10.78
CA PRO A 278 -42.12 12.51 -9.89
C PRO A 278 -41.70 11.12 -10.38
N VAL A 279 -42.24 10.60 -11.48
CA VAL A 279 -41.99 9.20 -11.89
C VAL A 279 -41.72 9.10 -13.39
N CYS A 280 -40.56 8.56 -13.74
CA CYS A 280 -40.28 7.98 -15.05
C CYS A 280 -39.61 6.64 -14.79
N ASN A 281 -40.07 5.59 -15.49
CA ASN A 281 -39.55 4.23 -15.31
C ASN A 281 -38.11 4.09 -15.86
N THR A 282 -37.62 5.05 -16.64
CA THR A 282 -36.29 5.01 -17.25
C THR A 282 -35.48 6.22 -16.81
N GLN A 283 -34.36 5.96 -16.13
CA GLN A 283 -33.42 6.96 -15.65
C GLN A 283 -32.09 6.85 -16.39
N TYR A 284 -31.42 7.99 -16.54
CA TYR A 284 -30.13 8.12 -17.21
C TYR A 284 -29.16 8.87 -16.30
N ARG A 285 -27.92 8.41 -16.23
CA ARG A 285 -26.81 9.14 -15.60
C ARG A 285 -26.34 10.23 -16.55
N ARG A 286 -26.31 11.49 -16.08
CA ARG A 286 -25.88 12.65 -16.89
C ARG A 286 -24.92 13.52 -16.10
N PRO A 287 -23.96 14.18 -16.76
CA PRO A 287 -23.11 15.17 -16.10
C PRO A 287 -23.91 16.23 -15.34
N PHE A 288 -23.44 16.60 -14.15
CA PHE A 288 -23.99 17.71 -13.38
C PHE A 288 -22.92 18.74 -13.02
N GLY A 289 -21.81 18.31 -12.39
CA GLY A 289 -20.74 19.22 -12.02
C GLY A 289 -19.48 18.53 -11.52
N CYS A 290 -18.39 19.27 -11.45
CA CYS A 290 -17.09 18.81 -11.02
C CYS A 290 -16.55 19.72 -9.91
N ALA A 291 -15.88 19.14 -8.93
CA ALA A 291 -15.09 19.85 -7.93
C ALA A 291 -13.67 19.29 -7.88
N VAL A 292 -12.70 20.14 -7.56
CA VAL A 292 -11.28 19.75 -7.44
C VAL A 292 -10.68 20.40 -6.20
N ILE A 293 -9.77 19.70 -5.54
CA ILE A 293 -8.94 20.22 -4.45
C ILE A 293 -7.51 19.72 -4.62
N ASN A 294 -6.52 20.60 -4.40
CA ASN A 294 -5.11 20.25 -4.51
C ASN A 294 -4.68 19.42 -3.30
N VAL A 295 -3.92 18.35 -3.52
CA VAL A 295 -3.43 17.51 -2.41
C VAL A 295 -2.44 18.28 -1.51
N CYS A 296 -1.66 19.21 -2.05
CA CYS A 296 -0.76 20.04 -1.23
C CYS A 296 -1.50 20.97 -0.27
N ASP A 297 -2.71 21.42 -0.60
CA ASP A 297 -3.51 22.24 0.32
C ASP A 297 -3.83 21.46 1.61
N LEU A 298 -3.92 20.12 1.51
CA LEU A 298 -4.15 19.20 2.62
C LEU A 298 -2.90 18.99 3.49
N LEU A 299 -1.69 19.22 2.96
CA LEU A 299 -0.43 19.11 3.70
C LEU A 299 -0.21 20.28 4.66
N THR A 300 -0.89 21.40 4.42
CA THR A 300 -0.76 22.64 5.20
C THR A 300 -1.87 22.87 6.21
N ALA A 301 -2.96 22.10 6.14
CA ALA A 301 -4.11 22.22 7.03
C ALA A 301 -3.90 21.38 8.30
N ASP A 302 -4.35 21.88 9.45
CA ASP A 302 -4.36 21.11 10.68
C ASP A 302 -5.24 19.85 10.49
N CYS A 303 -4.78 18.75 11.08
CA CYS A 303 -5.41 17.43 10.99
C CYS A 303 -6.91 17.50 11.37
N LYS A 304 -7.80 17.49 10.36
CA LYS A 304 -9.29 17.35 10.39
C LYS A 304 -10.13 18.59 10.03
N ASP A 305 -9.83 19.27 8.93
CA ASP A 305 -10.74 20.30 8.42
C ASP A 305 -11.85 19.72 7.52
N GLU A 306 -13.08 20.19 7.75
CA GLU A 306 -14.17 20.05 6.78
C GLU A 306 -13.94 21.03 5.62
N HIS A 307 -13.85 20.50 4.42
CA HIS A 307 -13.61 21.26 3.20
C HIS A 307 -14.91 21.43 2.43
N LEU A 308 -15.27 22.67 2.13
CA LEU A 308 -16.39 22.99 1.25
C LEU A 308 -15.90 23.27 -0.18
N LEU A 309 -15.99 22.26 -1.04
CA LEU A 309 -15.51 22.34 -2.42
C LEU A 309 -16.53 23.03 -3.33
N LYS A 310 -16.08 24.02 -4.11
CA LYS A 310 -16.93 24.69 -5.11
C LYS A 310 -17.21 23.74 -6.28
N VAL A 311 -18.47 23.69 -6.71
CA VAL A 311 -18.92 22.85 -7.82
C VAL A 311 -19.10 23.66 -9.10
N TYR A 312 -18.48 23.20 -10.18
CA TYR A 312 -18.55 23.82 -11.50
C TYR A 312 -19.22 22.90 -12.53
N SER A 313 -20.09 23.43 -13.37
CA SER A 313 -20.68 22.73 -14.52
C SER A 313 -19.92 23.06 -15.80
N CYS A 314 -19.99 22.14 -16.77
CA CYS A 314 -19.44 22.39 -18.09
C CYS A 314 -20.36 23.34 -18.86
N ASN A 315 -19.80 24.31 -19.59
CA ASN A 315 -20.59 25.17 -20.48
C ASN A 315 -21.06 24.40 -21.72
N THR A 316 -20.33 23.36 -22.11
CA THR A 316 -20.67 22.46 -23.23
C THR A 316 -20.45 21.01 -22.82
N GLU A 317 -21.50 20.19 -22.78
CA GLU A 317 -21.43 18.81 -22.27
C GLU A 317 -20.40 17.93 -23.00
N SER A 318 -20.09 18.19 -24.28
CA SER A 318 -19.07 17.44 -25.03
C SER A 318 -17.65 17.59 -24.47
N GLU A 319 -17.39 18.62 -23.65
CA GLU A 319 -16.10 18.86 -23.00
C GLU A 319 -16.03 18.28 -21.59
N TRP A 320 -17.04 17.54 -21.15
CA TRP A 320 -17.11 16.96 -19.81
C TRP A 320 -15.90 16.09 -19.47
N TYR A 321 -15.39 15.31 -20.42
CA TYR A 321 -14.25 14.39 -20.21
C TYR A 321 -12.98 15.09 -19.68
N GLN A 322 -12.85 16.40 -19.89
CA GLN A 322 -11.70 17.23 -19.49
C GLN A 322 -12.10 18.37 -18.54
N ILE A 323 -13.28 18.30 -17.90
CA ILE A 323 -13.78 19.39 -17.05
C ILE A 323 -12.85 19.68 -15.87
N HIS A 324 -12.31 18.64 -15.23
CA HIS A 324 -11.39 18.79 -14.10
C HIS A 324 -10.10 19.51 -14.53
N ASP A 325 -9.54 19.17 -15.69
CA ASP A 325 -8.39 19.88 -16.25
C ASP A 325 -8.68 21.35 -16.52
N ASN A 326 -9.85 21.64 -17.11
CA ASN A 326 -10.26 23.03 -17.38
C ASN A 326 -10.36 23.84 -16.08
N ILE A 327 -10.87 23.24 -15.00
CA ILE A 327 -10.95 23.89 -13.67
C ILE A 327 -9.54 24.09 -13.09
N ILE A 328 -8.69 23.05 -13.10
CA ILE A 328 -7.30 23.09 -12.59
C ILE A 328 -6.50 24.18 -13.31
N ARG A 329 -6.60 24.24 -14.65
CA ARG A 329 -5.93 25.24 -15.51
C ARG A 329 -6.65 26.59 -15.55
N LYS A 330 -7.77 26.74 -14.84
CA LYS A 330 -8.59 27.96 -14.75
C LYS A 330 -9.07 28.52 -16.09
N VAL A 331 -9.42 27.64 -17.04
CA VAL A 331 -9.97 28.00 -18.37
C VAL A 331 -11.45 28.36 -18.25
N SER A 332 -11.74 29.51 -17.63
CA SER A 332 -13.09 29.95 -17.25
C SER A 332 -14.11 30.05 -18.39
N SER A 333 -13.68 30.11 -19.65
CA SER A 333 -14.60 30.09 -20.80
C SER A 333 -15.30 28.73 -21.00
N ARG A 334 -14.78 27.66 -20.39
CA ARG A 334 -15.22 26.26 -20.61
C ARG A 334 -16.12 25.72 -19.50
N TYR A 335 -16.17 26.39 -18.35
CA TYR A 335 -16.98 25.98 -17.19
C TYR A 335 -17.61 27.18 -16.49
N SER A 336 -18.63 26.94 -15.68
CA SER A 336 -19.30 27.95 -14.88
C SER A 336 -19.67 27.39 -13.50
N ALA A 337 -19.87 28.24 -12.50
CA ALA A 337 -20.31 27.79 -11.17
C ALA A 337 -21.79 27.38 -11.19
N VAL A 338 -22.13 26.26 -10.57
CA VAL A 338 -23.48 25.64 -10.68
C VAL A 338 -24.59 26.49 -10.04
N SER A 339 -24.28 27.27 -9.01
CA SER A 339 -25.07 28.42 -8.51
C SER A 339 -24.26 29.13 -7.41
N SER A 340 -24.68 30.31 -6.97
CA SER A 340 -24.08 30.98 -5.81
C SER A 340 -24.44 30.22 -4.53
N GLY A 341 -23.59 29.29 -4.10
CA GLY A 341 -23.71 28.58 -2.81
C GLY A 341 -23.77 27.06 -2.89
N THR A 342 -23.84 26.44 -4.09
CA THR A 342 -23.70 24.97 -4.21
C THR A 342 -22.26 24.56 -3.92
N GLY A 343 -22.07 23.69 -2.93
CA GLY A 343 -20.76 23.21 -2.52
C GLY A 343 -20.80 21.78 -1.99
N LEU A 344 -19.76 21.02 -2.30
CA LEU A 344 -19.59 19.64 -1.85
C LEU A 344 -18.75 19.63 -0.56
N ALA A 345 -19.38 19.27 0.55
CA ALA A 345 -18.74 19.18 1.86
C ALA A 345 -18.08 17.80 2.04
N VAL A 346 -16.77 17.80 2.27
CA VAL A 346 -15.96 16.58 2.48
C VAL A 346 -15.01 16.76 3.66
N SER A 347 -14.66 15.67 4.34
CA SER A 347 -13.58 15.63 5.32
C SER A 347 -12.41 14.85 4.72
N LEU A 348 -11.21 15.43 4.78
CA LEU A 348 -9.99 14.85 4.22
C LEU A 348 -8.92 14.76 5.30
N GLN A 349 -8.20 13.64 5.34
CA GLN A 349 -7.09 13.45 6.28
C GLN A 349 -5.99 12.61 5.63
N LEU A 350 -4.76 13.12 5.62
CA LEU A 350 -3.59 12.37 5.15
C LEU A 350 -2.99 11.54 6.30
N LEU A 351 -2.72 10.27 6.04
CA LEU A 351 -2.17 9.30 6.97
C LEU A 351 -0.85 8.76 6.40
N HIS A 352 0.12 8.48 7.27
CA HIS A 352 1.47 8.06 6.90
C HIS A 352 1.82 6.73 7.57
N GLY A 353 2.53 5.86 6.85
CA GLY A 353 2.99 4.58 7.37
C GLY A 353 2.26 3.38 6.78
N ASP A 354 2.58 2.19 7.28
CA ASP A 354 1.95 0.94 6.85
C ASP A 354 0.45 0.92 7.23
N LEU A 355 -0.38 0.33 6.36
CA LEU A 355 -1.81 0.14 6.61
C LEU A 355 -2.06 -0.61 7.93
N GLU A 356 -1.26 -1.62 8.29
CA GLU A 356 -1.40 -2.32 9.57
C GLU A 356 -1.13 -1.41 10.77
N GLN A 357 -0.11 -0.55 10.66
CA GLN A 357 0.23 0.42 11.69
C GLN A 357 -0.86 1.49 11.81
N ILE A 358 -1.32 2.01 10.69
CA ILE A 358 -2.39 3.02 10.62
C ILE A 358 -3.69 2.46 11.21
N GLN A 359 -4.02 1.19 10.96
CA GLN A 359 -5.18 0.54 11.56
C GLN A 359 -5.09 0.49 13.09
N LYS A 360 -3.89 0.25 13.65
CA LYS A 360 -3.65 0.23 15.10
C LYS A 360 -3.66 1.64 15.70
N GLU A 361 -3.02 2.61 15.05
CA GLU A 361 -2.90 3.99 15.56
C GLU A 361 -4.23 4.76 15.45
N TYR A 362 -4.97 4.53 14.36
CA TYR A 362 -6.24 5.19 14.05
C TYR A 362 -7.45 4.25 14.18
N MET A 363 -7.44 3.34 15.16
CA MET A 363 -8.50 2.34 15.37
C MET A 363 -9.93 2.89 15.23
N ARG A 364 -10.19 4.12 15.72
CA ARG A 364 -11.52 4.76 15.63
C ARG A 364 -12.00 4.99 14.19
N LEU A 365 -11.10 5.27 13.25
CA LEU A 365 -11.45 5.44 11.83
C LEU A 365 -11.87 4.09 11.22
N PHE A 366 -11.15 3.01 11.57
CA PHE A 366 -11.37 1.67 11.03
C PHE A 366 -12.43 0.86 11.79
N THR A 367 -12.88 1.31 12.96
CA THR A 367 -14.00 0.68 13.69
C THR A 367 -15.31 0.79 12.89
N ARG A 368 -15.42 1.80 12.03
CA ARG A 368 -16.47 1.92 11.02
C ARG A 368 -15.88 1.34 9.74
N ASN A 369 -16.51 0.36 9.11
CA ASN A 369 -16.01 -0.21 7.85
C ASN A 369 -15.66 0.93 6.88
N VAL A 370 -14.42 0.99 6.40
CA VAL A 370 -13.94 1.99 5.43
C VAL A 370 -13.75 1.30 4.09
N SER A 371 -14.19 1.92 2.99
CA SER A 371 -13.91 1.38 1.67
C SER A 371 -12.46 1.61 1.28
N ILE A 372 -11.79 0.61 0.71
CA ILE A 372 -10.41 0.74 0.23
C ILE A 372 -10.44 1.09 -1.26
N THR A 373 -9.78 2.19 -1.63
CA THR A 373 -9.61 2.59 -3.04
C THR A 373 -8.13 2.50 -3.39
N ARG A 374 -7.79 1.63 -4.34
CA ARG A 374 -6.38 1.35 -4.65
C ARG A 374 -5.79 2.34 -5.66
N ARG A 375 -4.47 2.45 -5.68
CA ARG A 375 -3.70 3.07 -6.78
C ARG A 375 -3.90 2.30 -8.09
N LEU A 376 -3.98 3.00 -9.23
CA LEU A 376 -3.97 2.42 -10.58
C LEU A 376 -2.54 2.02 -10.94
N GLY A 377 -2.19 0.79 -10.59
CA GLY A 377 -0.83 0.29 -10.66
C GLY A 377 -0.34 -0.22 -9.31
N PHE A 378 0.85 -0.78 -9.28
CA PHE A 378 1.48 -1.26 -8.06
C PHE A 378 1.97 -0.10 -7.19
N SER A 379 2.04 -0.33 -5.89
CA SER A 379 2.91 0.43 -4.99
C SER A 379 4.36 0.36 -5.48
N ASP A 380 5.20 1.25 -4.93
CA ASP A 380 6.63 1.23 -5.22
C ASP A 380 7.32 -0.07 -4.74
N ILE A 381 6.63 -0.86 -3.91
CA ILE A 381 7.06 -2.16 -3.37
C ILE A 381 5.90 -3.15 -3.53
N ILE A 382 6.18 -4.34 -4.06
CA ILE A 382 5.23 -5.47 -4.11
C ILE A 382 5.80 -6.56 -3.21
N MET A 383 5.10 -6.88 -2.12
CA MET A 383 5.60 -7.88 -1.17
C MET A 383 5.40 -9.30 -1.75
N PRO A 384 6.28 -10.27 -1.43
CA PRO A 384 6.09 -11.66 -1.84
C PRO A 384 4.76 -12.19 -1.31
N GLY A 385 4.07 -13.01 -2.11
CA GLY A 385 2.73 -13.52 -1.78
C GLY A 385 1.57 -12.56 -2.03
N GLU A 386 1.81 -11.29 -2.37
CA GLU A 386 0.73 -10.36 -2.74
C GLU A 386 0.08 -10.75 -4.08
N ILE A 387 -1.20 -11.12 -4.04
CA ILE A 387 -1.97 -11.49 -5.23
C ILE A 387 -2.84 -10.31 -5.65
N ARG A 388 -2.53 -9.76 -6.83
CA ARG A 388 -3.34 -8.72 -7.47
C ARG A 388 -3.62 -9.10 -8.91
N ASN A 389 -4.87 -8.95 -9.35
CA ASN A 389 -5.28 -9.19 -10.74
C ASN A 389 -6.42 -8.24 -11.11
N ASP A 390 -6.11 -6.95 -11.23
CA ASP A 390 -7.08 -5.92 -11.55
C ASP A 390 -6.95 -5.54 -13.04
N LEU A 391 -8.03 -5.72 -13.81
CA LEU A 391 -8.13 -5.18 -15.17
C LEU A 391 -9.02 -3.95 -15.16
N TYR A 392 -8.46 -2.82 -15.58
CA TYR A 392 -9.19 -1.57 -15.75
C TYR A 392 -9.50 -1.35 -17.23
N VAL A 393 -10.73 -0.92 -17.50
CA VAL A 393 -11.16 -0.53 -18.84
C VAL A 393 -11.80 0.85 -18.76
N THR A 394 -11.32 1.77 -19.59
CA THR A 394 -11.89 3.10 -19.72
C THR A 394 -12.66 3.20 -21.03
N LEU A 395 -13.93 3.55 -20.95
CA LEU A 395 -14.74 3.89 -22.12
C LEU A 395 -14.29 5.28 -22.60
N GLU A 396 -13.46 5.34 -23.65
CA GLU A 396 -12.89 6.62 -24.07
C GLU A 396 -13.88 7.45 -24.88
N ARG A 397 -14.20 6.96 -26.09
CA ARG A 397 -15.03 7.67 -27.05
C ARG A 397 -15.69 6.72 -28.04
N GLY A 398 -16.75 7.18 -28.69
CA GLY A 398 -17.36 6.48 -29.82
C GLY A 398 -17.65 7.45 -30.96
N GLU A 399 -17.79 6.92 -32.16
CA GLU A 399 -18.23 7.64 -33.36
C GLU A 399 -19.39 6.86 -33.99
N PHE A 400 -20.57 7.47 -34.02
CA PHE A 400 -21.81 6.83 -34.45
C PHE A 400 -22.51 7.63 -35.55
N GLU A 401 -23.19 6.90 -36.44
CA GLU A 401 -24.02 7.50 -37.48
C GLU A 401 -25.35 7.98 -36.87
N LYS A 402 -25.94 9.03 -37.46
CA LYS A 402 -27.30 9.46 -37.11
C LYS A 402 -28.35 8.38 -37.39
N GLY A 403 -28.05 7.44 -38.29
CA GLY A 403 -28.93 6.34 -38.68
C GLY A 403 -30.30 6.82 -39.14
N GLY A 404 -30.32 7.74 -40.11
CA GLY A 404 -31.53 8.29 -40.72
C GLY A 404 -32.27 9.38 -39.92
N LYS A 405 -31.79 9.74 -38.72
CA LYS A 405 -32.38 10.82 -37.89
C LYS A 405 -31.83 12.20 -38.26
N SER A 406 -32.63 13.24 -38.03
CA SER A 406 -32.21 14.65 -38.19
C SER A 406 -31.23 15.10 -37.12
N VAL A 407 -31.42 14.63 -35.89
CA VAL A 407 -30.58 14.93 -34.72
C VAL A 407 -29.65 13.77 -34.37
N ALA A 408 -28.56 14.09 -33.67
CA ALA A 408 -27.62 13.11 -33.14
C ALA A 408 -28.27 12.21 -32.07
N ARG A 409 -27.70 11.02 -31.87
CA ARG A 409 -28.17 10.04 -30.88
C ARG A 409 -27.72 10.47 -29.48
N ASN A 410 -28.53 10.18 -28.47
CA ASN A 410 -28.09 10.09 -27.08
C ASN A 410 -27.64 8.65 -26.88
N VAL A 411 -26.35 8.41 -26.67
CA VAL A 411 -25.78 7.06 -26.64
C VAL A 411 -25.42 6.67 -25.21
N GLU A 412 -25.95 5.53 -24.77
CA GLU A 412 -25.55 4.83 -23.56
C GLU A 412 -24.83 3.54 -23.97
N VAL A 413 -23.72 3.25 -23.29
CA VAL A 413 -23.00 1.98 -23.43
C VAL A 413 -23.35 1.12 -22.23
N THR A 414 -23.88 -0.08 -22.48
CA THR A 414 -23.94 -1.12 -21.45
C THR A 414 -22.76 -2.06 -21.61
N VAL A 415 -22.00 -2.29 -20.54
CA VAL A 415 -20.84 -3.18 -20.52
C VAL A 415 -21.19 -4.45 -19.75
N TYR A 416 -20.90 -5.59 -20.37
CA TYR A 416 -21.03 -6.91 -19.77
C TYR A 416 -19.67 -7.58 -19.77
N LEU A 417 -19.33 -8.21 -18.64
CA LEU A 417 -18.24 -9.16 -18.55
C LEU A 417 -18.83 -10.56 -18.66
N LEU A 418 -18.44 -11.31 -19.68
CA LEU A 418 -19.01 -12.63 -19.98
C LEU A 418 -17.89 -13.68 -19.97
N GLY A 419 -18.16 -14.83 -19.37
CA GLY A 419 -17.24 -15.98 -19.31
C GLY A 419 -17.94 -17.30 -19.62
N ALA A 420 -17.20 -18.40 -19.52
CA ALA A 420 -17.74 -19.76 -19.74
C ALA A 420 -18.68 -20.24 -18.63
N ASP A 421 -18.59 -19.67 -17.44
CA ASP A 421 -19.34 -20.00 -16.23
C ASP A 421 -20.52 -19.03 -15.95
N GLY A 422 -20.61 -17.91 -16.66
CA GLY A 422 -21.71 -16.95 -16.52
C GLY A 422 -21.31 -15.49 -16.78
N GLN A 423 -22.09 -14.56 -16.22
CA GLN A 423 -21.75 -13.13 -16.22
C GLN A 423 -20.82 -12.83 -15.05
N GLY A 424 -19.72 -12.12 -15.31
CA GLY A 424 -18.79 -11.63 -14.30
C GLY A 424 -19.18 -10.26 -13.76
N MET A 425 -18.54 -9.84 -12.67
CA MET A 425 -18.85 -8.58 -11.99
C MET A 425 -18.03 -7.40 -12.52
N VAL A 426 -18.72 -6.29 -12.80
CA VAL A 426 -18.14 -5.00 -13.17
C VAL A 426 -18.29 -4.03 -11.99
N LEU A 427 -17.21 -3.33 -11.64
CA LEU A 427 -17.20 -2.33 -10.57
C LEU A 427 -17.06 -0.94 -11.17
N SER A 428 -17.99 -0.05 -10.80
CA SER A 428 -17.94 1.37 -11.16
C SER A 428 -16.92 2.16 -10.31
N GLY A 429 -16.53 1.58 -9.18
CA GLY A 429 -15.67 2.16 -8.16
C GLY A 429 -15.82 1.41 -6.85
N SER A 430 -14.97 1.72 -5.88
CA SER A 430 -15.13 1.33 -4.48
C SER A 430 -16.36 2.01 -3.86
N GLY A 431 -16.80 1.54 -2.68
CA GLY A 431 -17.98 2.07 -1.97
C GLY A 431 -19.32 1.43 -2.36
N GLU A 432 -19.42 0.80 -3.53
CA GLU A 432 -20.60 0.02 -3.94
C GLU A 432 -20.16 -1.38 -4.42
N PRO A 433 -21.01 -2.42 -4.24
CA PRO A 433 -20.71 -3.75 -4.75
C PRO A 433 -20.69 -3.78 -6.28
N GLY A 434 -19.95 -4.73 -6.86
CA GLY A 434 -19.97 -4.97 -8.30
C GLY A 434 -21.35 -5.41 -8.79
N THR A 435 -21.62 -5.14 -10.07
CA THR A 435 -22.88 -5.47 -10.76
C THR A 435 -22.59 -6.27 -12.03
N ASP A 436 -23.58 -7.02 -12.50
CA ASP A 436 -23.43 -7.86 -13.72
C ASP A 436 -23.32 -7.02 -15.00
N GLU A 437 -23.84 -5.79 -14.95
CA GLU A 437 -23.77 -4.82 -16.02
C GLU A 437 -23.38 -3.43 -15.50
N PHE A 438 -22.68 -2.68 -16.34
CA PHE A 438 -22.37 -1.28 -16.12
C PHE A 438 -23.02 -0.43 -17.20
N HIS A 439 -23.63 0.69 -16.82
CA HIS A 439 -24.17 1.68 -17.76
C HIS A 439 -23.33 2.94 -17.73
N SER A 440 -22.91 3.43 -18.90
CA SER A 440 -22.22 4.72 -19.02
C SER A 440 -23.17 5.89 -18.74
N PHE A 441 -22.62 7.06 -18.46
CA PHE A 441 -23.43 8.29 -18.57
C PHE A 441 -23.76 8.62 -20.03
N VAL A 442 -24.76 9.49 -20.22
CA VAL A 442 -25.30 9.86 -21.54
C VAL A 442 -25.09 11.35 -21.77
N LEU A 443 -24.51 11.68 -22.93
CA LEU A 443 -24.38 13.06 -23.42
C LEU A 443 -25.55 13.43 -24.33
N TYR A 444 -26.06 14.64 -24.20
CA TYR A 444 -27.19 15.09 -25.00
C TYR A 444 -26.79 15.35 -26.46
N HIS A 445 -27.48 14.69 -27.39
CA HIS A 445 -27.32 14.81 -28.85
C HIS A 445 -25.85 14.76 -29.31
N SER A 446 -25.11 13.75 -28.85
CA SER A 446 -23.71 13.55 -29.23
C SER A 446 -23.52 12.23 -29.98
N ASN A 447 -23.18 12.33 -31.27
CA ASN A 447 -22.77 11.20 -32.09
C ASN A 447 -21.31 10.81 -31.90
N SER A 448 -20.51 11.71 -31.31
CA SER A 448 -19.11 11.48 -31.00
C SER A 448 -18.87 11.62 -29.49
N PRO A 449 -19.58 10.85 -28.63
CA PRO A 449 -19.46 11.00 -27.19
C PRO A 449 -18.05 10.64 -26.73
N ARG A 450 -17.52 11.42 -25.79
CA ARG A 450 -16.31 11.09 -25.03
C ARG A 450 -16.71 10.88 -23.58
N TRP A 451 -16.61 9.65 -23.11
CA TRP A 451 -17.00 9.30 -21.76
C TRP A 451 -15.85 9.48 -20.78
N SER A 452 -14.66 8.98 -21.14
CA SER A 452 -13.49 8.88 -20.26
C SER A 452 -13.88 8.30 -18.88
N GLU A 453 -14.70 7.24 -18.91
CA GLU A 453 -15.27 6.61 -17.73
C GLU A 453 -14.60 5.26 -17.48
N GLN A 454 -13.86 5.15 -16.37
CA GLN A 454 -13.11 3.96 -15.99
C GLN A 454 -13.97 3.01 -15.16
N ILE A 455 -13.91 1.73 -15.51
CA ILE A 455 -14.49 0.60 -14.77
C ILE A 455 -13.40 -0.41 -14.41
N LYS A 456 -13.63 -1.15 -13.34
CA LYS A 456 -12.79 -2.27 -12.90
C LYS A 456 -13.50 -3.58 -13.16
N LEU A 457 -12.76 -4.57 -13.65
CA LEU A 457 -13.27 -5.90 -13.95
C LEU A 457 -12.69 -6.90 -12.96
N CYS A 458 -13.57 -7.62 -12.27
CA CYS A 458 -13.16 -8.70 -11.37
C CYS A 458 -13.21 -10.03 -12.12
N VAL A 459 -12.06 -10.46 -12.64
CA VAL A 459 -11.91 -11.74 -13.35
C VAL A 459 -10.82 -12.55 -12.66
N PRO A 460 -11.13 -13.75 -12.12
CA PRO A 460 -10.10 -14.67 -11.66
C PRO A 460 -9.10 -15.02 -12.79
N PRO A 461 -7.78 -15.10 -12.50
CA PRO A 461 -6.78 -15.36 -13.54
C PRO A 461 -7.04 -16.62 -14.38
N GLU A 462 -7.68 -17.62 -13.80
CA GLU A 462 -7.98 -18.92 -14.42
C GLU A 462 -9.08 -18.80 -15.48
N LEU A 463 -10.02 -17.88 -15.29
CA LEU A 463 -11.16 -17.64 -16.18
C LEU A 463 -10.85 -16.64 -17.30
N PHE A 464 -9.73 -15.92 -17.20
CA PHE A 464 -9.33 -14.87 -18.14
C PHE A 464 -9.30 -15.35 -19.60
N ARG A 465 -8.92 -16.61 -19.83
CA ARG A 465 -8.88 -17.24 -21.16
C ARG A 465 -10.24 -17.32 -21.84
N LEU A 466 -11.30 -17.54 -21.07
CA LEU A 466 -12.65 -17.79 -21.57
C LEU A 466 -13.54 -16.57 -21.44
N ALA A 467 -12.98 -15.44 -20.97
CA ALA A 467 -13.71 -14.23 -20.70
C ALA A 467 -13.54 -13.18 -21.82
N HIS A 468 -14.59 -12.41 -22.06
CA HIS A 468 -14.59 -11.27 -22.98
C HIS A 468 -15.53 -10.18 -22.47
N LEU A 469 -15.32 -8.97 -22.96
CA LEU A 469 -16.22 -7.84 -22.74
C LEU A 469 -17.16 -7.71 -23.91
N ARG A 470 -18.43 -7.43 -23.61
CA ARG A 470 -19.43 -7.02 -24.60
C ARG A 470 -19.94 -5.62 -24.28
N PHE A 471 -19.93 -4.76 -25.28
CA PHE A 471 -20.41 -3.39 -25.23
C PHE A 471 -21.66 -3.29 -26.08
N GLU A 472 -22.78 -2.88 -25.50
CA GLU A 472 -24.04 -2.71 -26.20
C GLU A 472 -24.41 -1.23 -26.27
N PHE A 473 -24.67 -0.74 -27.48
CA PHE A 473 -24.96 0.67 -27.72
C PHE A 473 -26.47 0.87 -27.85
N ARG A 474 -27.02 1.66 -26.91
CA ARG A 474 -28.44 1.96 -26.85
C ARG A 474 -28.68 3.45 -27.07
N HIS A 475 -29.74 3.75 -27.81
CA HIS A 475 -30.23 5.11 -27.96
C HIS A 475 -31.23 5.45 -26.84
N CYS A 476 -30.93 6.50 -26.08
CA CYS A 476 -31.77 7.02 -25.01
C CYS A 476 -32.75 8.06 -25.57
N SER A 477 -34.04 7.72 -25.60
CA SER A 477 -35.08 8.62 -26.09
C SER A 477 -35.35 9.77 -25.14
N THR A 478 -35.64 10.94 -25.69
CA THR A 478 -36.11 12.13 -24.94
C THR A 478 -37.61 12.11 -24.67
N LYS A 479 -38.36 11.15 -25.25
CA LYS A 479 -39.81 11.00 -25.09
C LYS A 479 -40.16 10.40 -23.73
N GLU A 480 -41.36 10.71 -23.20
CA GLU A 480 -41.79 10.31 -21.86
C GLU A 480 -41.88 8.79 -21.62
N LYS A 481 -42.28 8.01 -22.63
CA LYS A 481 -42.27 6.54 -22.60
C LYS A 481 -40.94 5.95 -23.09
N GLY A 482 -39.87 6.74 -23.05
CA GLY A 482 -38.64 6.48 -23.80
C GLY A 482 -38.02 5.13 -23.51
N GLU A 483 -38.12 4.21 -24.46
CA GLU A 483 -37.40 2.94 -24.45
C GLU A 483 -35.93 3.15 -24.84
N LYS A 484 -35.03 2.37 -24.24
CA LYS A 484 -33.64 2.27 -24.66
C LYS A 484 -33.56 1.34 -25.87
N LYS A 485 -33.37 1.89 -27.07
CA LYS A 485 -33.33 1.07 -28.31
C LYS A 485 -31.90 0.66 -28.63
N LEU A 486 -31.62 -0.65 -28.64
CA LEU A 486 -30.35 -1.21 -29.12
C LEU A 486 -30.17 -0.90 -30.62
N PHE A 487 -28.96 -0.53 -31.00
CA PHE A 487 -28.63 -0.29 -32.41
C PHE A 487 -27.31 -0.91 -32.86
N GLY A 488 -26.45 -1.30 -31.92
CA GLY A 488 -25.21 -1.98 -32.23
C GLY A 488 -24.52 -2.53 -31.00
N PHE A 489 -23.46 -3.27 -31.23
CA PHE A 489 -22.60 -3.81 -30.19
C PHE A 489 -21.14 -3.92 -30.66
N SER A 490 -20.24 -4.01 -29.70
CA SER A 490 -18.83 -4.37 -29.89
C SER A 490 -18.46 -5.40 -28.83
N PHE A 491 -17.35 -6.11 -29.01
CA PHE A 491 -16.81 -6.99 -27.99
C PHE A 491 -15.29 -7.03 -28.08
N VAL A 492 -14.62 -7.55 -27.05
CA VAL A 492 -13.17 -7.81 -27.08
C VAL A 492 -12.84 -8.97 -26.14
N PRO A 493 -12.10 -10.01 -26.59
CA PRO A 493 -11.62 -11.07 -25.70
C PRO A 493 -10.55 -10.55 -24.73
N LEU A 494 -10.53 -11.08 -23.51
CA LEU A 494 -9.55 -10.66 -22.50
C LEU A 494 -8.19 -11.33 -22.68
N MET A 495 -8.12 -12.43 -23.42
CA MET A 495 -6.87 -13.14 -23.70
C MET A 495 -6.83 -13.59 -25.16
N GLN A 496 -5.64 -13.53 -25.75
CA GLN A 496 -5.35 -14.03 -27.09
C GLN A 496 -5.10 -15.54 -27.07
N GLU A 497 -5.11 -16.17 -28.25
CA GLU A 497 -4.91 -17.62 -28.39
C GLU A 497 -3.51 -18.09 -27.93
N ASP A 498 -2.50 -17.23 -28.08
CA ASP A 498 -1.12 -17.48 -27.63
C ASP A 498 -0.94 -17.40 -26.10
N GLY A 499 -2.00 -17.00 -25.37
CA GLY A 499 -1.98 -16.87 -23.92
C GLY A 499 -1.62 -15.50 -23.39
N ARG A 500 -1.35 -14.51 -24.26
CA ARG A 500 -1.14 -13.12 -23.86
C ARG A 500 -2.48 -12.47 -23.53
N THR A 501 -2.53 -11.66 -22.48
CA THR A 501 -3.73 -10.89 -22.14
C THR A 501 -3.96 -9.75 -23.13
N LEU A 502 -5.17 -9.17 -23.10
CA LEU A 502 -5.50 -7.94 -23.82
C LEU A 502 -4.42 -6.89 -23.51
N PRO A 503 -3.66 -6.40 -24.51
CA PRO A 503 -2.52 -5.53 -24.25
C PRO A 503 -2.98 -4.17 -23.73
N ASP A 504 -2.17 -3.56 -22.88
CA ASP A 504 -2.44 -2.21 -22.37
C ASP A 504 -2.39 -1.17 -23.50
N GLY A 505 -3.30 -0.21 -23.43
CA GLY A 505 -3.41 0.86 -24.42
C GLY A 505 -4.79 0.98 -25.05
N THR A 506 -4.88 1.81 -26.09
CA THR A 506 -6.13 2.16 -26.75
C THR A 506 -6.48 1.14 -27.83
N HIS A 507 -7.71 0.62 -27.79
CA HIS A 507 -8.24 -0.35 -28.76
C HIS A 507 -9.37 0.27 -29.55
N GLU A 508 -9.24 0.27 -30.87
CA GLU A 508 -10.35 0.59 -31.78
C GLU A 508 -11.16 -0.67 -32.08
N LEU A 509 -12.40 -0.69 -31.58
CA LEU A 509 -13.35 -1.77 -31.75
C LEU A 509 -14.35 -1.47 -32.87
N ILE A 510 -14.69 -2.51 -33.62
CA ILE A 510 -15.69 -2.45 -34.68
C ILE A 510 -17.09 -2.44 -34.06
N VAL A 511 -17.93 -1.51 -34.51
CA VAL A 511 -19.34 -1.46 -34.11
C VAL A 511 -20.19 -2.27 -35.11
N HIS A 512 -20.71 -3.39 -34.64
CA HIS A 512 -21.62 -4.27 -35.40
C HIS A 512 -23.06 -3.81 -35.22
N LYS A 513 -23.79 -3.64 -36.32
CA LYS A 513 -25.21 -3.23 -36.28
C LYS A 513 -26.06 -4.37 -35.72
N CYS A 514 -26.90 -4.08 -34.73
CA CYS A 514 -27.77 -5.04 -34.08
C CYS A 514 -29.00 -4.33 -33.50
N GLU A 515 -30.20 -4.77 -33.86
CA GLU A 515 -31.45 -4.15 -33.39
C GLU A 515 -32.15 -4.95 -32.29
N GLU A 516 -31.82 -6.23 -32.12
CA GLU A 516 -32.49 -7.15 -31.20
C GLU A 516 -31.48 -7.85 -30.28
N THR A 517 -31.72 -7.79 -28.97
CA THR A 517 -30.88 -8.42 -27.94
C THR A 517 -30.83 -9.95 -28.05
N ALA A 518 -31.88 -10.59 -28.60
CA ALA A 518 -31.93 -12.03 -28.82
C ALA A 518 -30.77 -12.54 -29.69
N ASN A 519 -30.30 -11.73 -30.65
CA ASN A 519 -29.15 -12.07 -31.49
C ASN A 519 -27.82 -12.14 -30.74
N LEU A 520 -27.77 -11.57 -29.53
CA LEU A 520 -26.57 -11.55 -28.68
C LEU A 520 -26.56 -12.67 -27.63
N GLN A 521 -27.62 -13.48 -27.53
CA GLN A 521 -27.69 -14.60 -26.58
C GLN A 521 -26.80 -15.77 -27.01
N ASP A 522 -26.66 -16.00 -28.33
CA ASP A 522 -25.75 -17.02 -28.86
C ASP A 522 -24.32 -16.46 -28.99
N LEU A 523 -23.50 -16.76 -27.97
CA LEU A 523 -22.08 -16.41 -27.91
C LEU A 523 -21.29 -16.90 -29.13
N SER A 524 -21.58 -18.11 -29.62
CA SER A 524 -20.83 -18.73 -30.72
C SER A 524 -21.03 -18.01 -32.06
N ARG A 525 -22.11 -17.25 -32.19
CA ARG A 525 -22.45 -16.54 -33.43
C ARG A 525 -21.67 -15.25 -33.57
N TYR A 526 -21.63 -14.41 -32.52
CA TYR A 526 -20.98 -13.10 -32.62
C TYR A 526 -19.49 -13.16 -32.31
N LEU A 527 -19.01 -14.11 -31.50
CA LEU A 527 -17.57 -14.25 -31.21
C LEU A 527 -16.74 -14.62 -32.46
N LYS A 528 -17.38 -15.12 -33.52
CA LYS A 528 -16.76 -15.38 -34.83
C LYS A 528 -16.58 -14.12 -35.68
N LEU A 529 -17.20 -13.00 -35.29
CA LEU A 529 -17.06 -11.73 -36.01
C LEU A 529 -15.73 -11.06 -35.64
N PRO A 530 -15.12 -10.26 -36.53
CA PRO A 530 -13.92 -9.51 -36.18
C PRO A 530 -14.27 -8.43 -35.16
N PHE A 531 -13.45 -8.29 -34.12
CA PHE A 531 -13.65 -7.30 -33.06
C PHE A 531 -12.85 -6.01 -33.27
N SER A 532 -11.71 -6.09 -33.95
CA SER A 532 -10.82 -4.96 -34.26
C SER A 532 -10.41 -4.95 -35.72
N LYS A 533 -10.11 -3.76 -36.28
CA LYS A 533 -9.55 -3.65 -37.64
C LYS A 533 -8.20 -4.39 -37.78
N ALA A 534 -7.42 -4.47 -36.69
CA ALA A 534 -6.16 -5.23 -36.67
C ALA A 534 -6.37 -6.76 -36.67
N SER A 535 -7.56 -7.24 -36.28
CA SER A 535 -7.91 -8.67 -36.28
C SER A 535 -8.40 -9.20 -37.63
N LEU A 536 -8.47 -8.34 -38.66
CA LEU A 536 -8.87 -8.73 -40.01
C LEU A 536 -7.74 -9.52 -40.69
N GLN A 537 -7.97 -10.81 -40.94
CA GLN A 537 -7.03 -11.62 -41.73
C GLN A 537 -7.01 -11.14 -43.20
N PRO A 538 -5.82 -11.01 -43.82
CA PRO A 538 -5.73 -10.68 -45.24
C PRO A 538 -6.21 -11.89 -46.08
N GLY A 539 -7.46 -11.85 -46.54
CA GLY A 539 -8.00 -12.86 -47.48
C GLY A 539 -9.44 -13.30 -47.22
N THR A 540 -10.04 -12.97 -46.07
CA THR A 540 -11.45 -13.28 -45.80
C THR A 540 -12.34 -12.25 -46.48
N ASN A 541 -12.73 -12.55 -47.74
CA ASN A 541 -13.77 -11.84 -48.50
C ASN A 541 -15.17 -12.03 -47.88
N GLN A 542 -15.34 -11.76 -46.59
CA GLN A 542 -16.67 -11.41 -46.10
C GLN A 542 -16.87 -9.93 -46.39
N THR A 543 -17.85 -9.64 -47.24
CA THR A 543 -18.39 -8.31 -47.51
C THR A 543 -18.94 -7.68 -46.23
N MET A 544 -18.10 -7.37 -45.25
CA MET A 544 -18.45 -6.39 -44.23
C MET A 544 -18.50 -5.05 -44.96
N LYS A 545 -19.72 -4.55 -45.16
CA LYS A 545 -19.91 -3.11 -45.37
C LYS A 545 -19.17 -2.44 -44.21
N ASN A 546 -18.01 -1.84 -44.49
CA ASN A 546 -17.22 -1.10 -43.51
C ASN A 546 -18.18 -0.18 -42.75
N SER A 547 -18.50 -0.55 -41.51
CA SER A 547 -19.21 0.35 -40.61
C SER A 547 -18.28 1.54 -40.42
N LYS A 548 -18.75 2.75 -40.74
CA LYS A 548 -18.01 3.98 -40.42
C LYS A 548 -18.02 4.27 -38.92
N GLU A 549 -18.73 3.46 -38.13
CA GLU A 549 -18.85 3.60 -36.69
C GLU A 549 -17.72 2.85 -35.98
N SER A 550 -17.07 3.53 -35.05
CA SER A 550 -15.94 3.01 -34.28
C SER A 550 -16.14 3.32 -32.80
N PHE A 551 -15.64 2.44 -31.93
CA PHE A 551 -15.67 2.61 -30.49
C PHE A 551 -14.28 2.37 -29.91
N TRP A 552 -13.82 3.27 -29.04
CA TRP A 552 -12.48 3.20 -28.46
C TRP A 552 -12.56 2.95 -26.96
N ILE A 553 -11.79 1.96 -26.52
CA ILE A 553 -11.53 1.69 -25.10
C ILE A 553 -10.05 1.82 -24.81
N LEU A 554 -9.71 2.08 -23.56
CA LEU A 554 -8.34 2.01 -23.04
C LEU A 554 -8.29 0.90 -21.98
N SER A 555 -7.43 -0.10 -22.14
CA SER A 555 -7.22 -1.14 -21.13
C SER A 555 -5.92 -0.94 -20.36
N THR A 556 -5.93 -1.30 -19.09
CA THR A 556 -4.75 -1.29 -18.22
C THR A 556 -4.81 -2.46 -17.25
N LEU A 557 -3.81 -3.34 -17.29
CA LEU A 557 -3.74 -4.56 -16.48
C LEU A 557 -2.72 -4.40 -15.35
N CYS A 558 -3.23 -4.44 -14.11
CA CYS A 558 -2.42 -4.48 -12.91
C CYS A 558 -2.47 -5.89 -12.29
N SER A 559 -1.57 -6.78 -12.73
CA SER A 559 -1.58 -8.19 -12.33
C SER A 559 -0.21 -8.72 -11.90
N THR A 560 -0.13 -9.38 -10.74
CA THR A 560 1.05 -10.17 -10.30
C THR A 560 1.00 -11.61 -10.80
N LYS A 561 -0.02 -11.99 -11.59
CA LYS A 561 -0.21 -13.35 -12.12
C LYS A 561 -0.21 -13.44 -13.64
N LEU A 562 -0.61 -12.38 -14.33
CA LEU A 562 -0.73 -12.35 -15.78
C LEU A 562 0.22 -11.28 -16.36
N THR A 563 1.20 -11.73 -17.12
CA THR A 563 2.12 -10.87 -17.86
C THR A 563 1.61 -10.61 -19.28
N GLN A 564 1.84 -9.39 -19.78
CA GLN A 564 1.65 -9.02 -21.19
C GLN A 564 2.94 -9.17 -21.99
N ASN A 565 4.09 -9.32 -21.32
CA ASN A 565 5.37 -9.53 -21.96
C ASN A 565 5.47 -11.00 -22.41
N GLY A 566 5.66 -11.21 -23.71
CA GLY A 566 5.74 -12.55 -24.29
C GLY A 566 6.93 -13.36 -23.80
N ASP A 567 8.09 -12.73 -23.64
CA ASP A 567 9.30 -13.42 -23.19
C ASP A 567 9.19 -13.82 -21.71
N MET A 568 8.56 -12.97 -20.89
CA MET A 568 8.23 -13.32 -19.50
C MET A 568 7.24 -14.49 -19.43
N LEU A 569 6.21 -14.46 -20.28
CA LEU A 569 5.19 -15.50 -20.32
C LEU A 569 5.80 -16.85 -20.69
N ASP A 570 6.67 -16.87 -21.70
CA ASP A 570 7.37 -18.07 -22.17
C ASP A 570 8.30 -18.62 -21.07
N LEU A 571 8.99 -17.75 -20.33
CA LEU A 571 9.83 -18.14 -19.19
C LEU A 571 8.99 -18.75 -18.06
N LEU A 572 7.93 -18.08 -17.60
CA LEU A 572 7.07 -18.59 -16.53
C LEU A 572 6.35 -19.89 -16.92
N LYS A 573 6.03 -20.06 -18.21
CA LYS A 573 5.39 -21.25 -18.77
C LYS A 573 6.38 -22.21 -19.43
N TRP A 574 7.64 -22.22 -19.01
CA TRP A 574 8.68 -23.01 -19.64
C TRP A 574 8.36 -24.51 -19.73
N ARG A 575 7.61 -25.06 -18.76
CA ARG A 575 7.19 -26.48 -18.76
C ARG A 575 6.32 -26.85 -19.97
N THR A 576 5.65 -25.88 -20.58
CA THR A 576 4.82 -26.09 -21.77
C THR A 576 5.65 -26.27 -23.04
N HIS A 577 6.84 -25.65 -23.09
CA HIS A 577 7.80 -25.74 -24.19
C HIS A 577 9.24 -25.83 -23.64
N PRO A 578 9.63 -26.97 -23.03
CA PRO A 578 10.94 -27.11 -22.36
C PRO A 578 12.13 -26.95 -23.32
N ASP A 579 11.91 -27.10 -24.62
CA ASP A 579 12.89 -26.88 -25.68
C ASP A 579 13.33 -25.41 -25.80
N ARG A 580 12.48 -24.46 -25.39
CA ARG A 580 12.72 -23.00 -25.52
C ARG A 580 13.31 -22.34 -24.27
N ILE A 581 13.52 -23.09 -23.18
CA ILE A 581 13.98 -22.50 -21.91
C ILE A 581 15.33 -21.78 -22.05
N MET A 582 16.25 -22.30 -22.87
CA MET A 582 17.55 -21.67 -23.08
C MET A 582 17.43 -20.28 -23.70
N ASP A 583 16.48 -20.11 -24.64
CA ASP A 583 16.18 -18.82 -25.26
C ASP A 583 15.53 -17.88 -24.23
N GLY A 584 14.61 -18.38 -23.41
CA GLY A 584 14.00 -17.61 -22.32
C GLY A 584 15.01 -17.10 -21.30
N LEU A 585 15.95 -17.95 -20.86
CA LEU A 585 17.03 -17.56 -19.95
C LEU A 585 17.96 -16.50 -20.56
N ASN A 586 18.26 -16.58 -21.86
CA ASN A 586 19.08 -15.56 -22.52
C ASN A 586 18.35 -14.22 -22.62
N LYS A 587 17.05 -14.24 -22.93
CA LYS A 587 16.22 -13.04 -23.09
C LYS A 587 15.91 -12.33 -21.77
N LEU A 588 15.95 -13.02 -20.62
CA LEU A 588 15.69 -12.40 -19.32
C LEU A 588 16.55 -11.15 -19.07
N LYS A 589 17.80 -11.16 -19.54
CA LYS A 589 18.72 -10.02 -19.40
C LYS A 589 18.35 -8.79 -20.23
N ASP A 590 17.56 -8.99 -21.30
CA ASP A 590 17.11 -7.94 -22.22
C ASP A 590 15.73 -7.40 -21.84
N MET A 591 15.07 -8.00 -20.83
CA MET A 591 13.74 -7.59 -20.39
C MET A 591 13.79 -6.32 -19.54
N ASP A 592 12.71 -5.52 -19.59
CA ASP A 592 12.58 -4.37 -18.71
C ASP A 592 12.58 -4.83 -17.24
N GLY A 593 13.46 -4.26 -16.44
CA GLY A 593 13.57 -4.53 -15.02
C GLY A 593 12.25 -4.35 -14.26
N THR A 594 11.35 -3.46 -14.72
CA THR A 594 10.03 -3.31 -14.11
C THR A 594 9.16 -4.57 -14.24
N GLU A 595 9.30 -5.32 -15.33
CA GLU A 595 8.57 -6.57 -15.55
C GLU A 595 9.16 -7.68 -14.67
N ILE A 596 10.49 -7.73 -14.52
CA ILE A 596 11.16 -8.70 -13.64
C ILE A 596 10.74 -8.50 -12.18
N VAL A 597 10.82 -7.27 -11.65
CA VAL A 597 10.49 -7.01 -10.23
C VAL A 597 9.00 -7.24 -9.92
N LYS A 598 8.12 -7.02 -10.90
CA LYS A 598 6.68 -7.28 -10.78
C LYS A 598 6.35 -8.76 -10.56
N PHE A 599 7.18 -9.64 -11.12
CA PHE A 599 7.06 -11.10 -10.98
C PHE A 599 8.29 -11.68 -10.28
N LEU A 600 8.91 -10.93 -9.35
CA LEU A 600 10.21 -11.30 -8.77
C LEU A 600 10.18 -12.70 -8.16
N GLN A 601 9.16 -12.99 -7.35
CA GLN A 601 8.96 -14.30 -6.73
C GLN A 601 8.83 -15.40 -7.79
N ASP A 602 7.89 -15.26 -8.74
CA ASP A 602 7.65 -16.27 -9.78
C ASP A 602 8.87 -16.45 -10.70
N THR A 603 9.66 -15.39 -10.93
CA THR A 603 10.93 -15.44 -11.67
C THR A 603 11.96 -16.27 -10.94
N LEU A 604 12.18 -16.00 -9.64
CA LEU A 604 13.13 -16.74 -8.82
C LEU A 604 12.72 -18.21 -8.68
N ASP A 605 11.45 -18.48 -8.39
CA ASP A 605 10.90 -19.84 -8.32
C ASP A 605 11.10 -20.59 -9.64
N THR A 606 10.89 -19.91 -10.78
CA THR A 606 11.14 -20.48 -12.10
C THR A 606 12.62 -20.80 -12.32
N LEU A 607 13.52 -19.87 -12.00
CA LEU A 607 14.97 -20.06 -12.12
C LEU A 607 15.45 -21.24 -11.29
N PHE A 608 15.01 -21.36 -10.04
CA PHE A 608 15.36 -22.48 -9.17
C PHE A 608 14.73 -23.81 -9.63
N ALA A 609 13.48 -23.79 -10.12
CA ALA A 609 12.86 -24.98 -10.69
C ALA A 609 13.61 -25.51 -11.93
N VAL A 610 14.12 -24.61 -12.78
CA VAL A 610 14.94 -24.97 -13.96
C VAL A 610 16.31 -25.49 -13.53
N LEU A 611 16.91 -24.90 -12.48
CA LEU A 611 18.16 -25.39 -11.90
C LEU A 611 18.00 -26.82 -11.39
N ASP A 612 16.94 -27.09 -10.63
CA ASP A 612 16.68 -28.39 -10.00
C ASP A 612 16.41 -29.49 -11.04
N GLU A 613 15.83 -29.17 -12.20
CA GLU A 613 15.57 -30.14 -13.26
C GLU A 613 16.86 -30.62 -13.96
N SER A 614 17.78 -29.70 -14.27
CA SER A 614 19.05 -30.06 -14.91
C SER A 614 20.19 -29.09 -14.57
N PRO A 615 20.86 -29.28 -13.40
CA PRO A 615 21.94 -28.40 -12.98
C PRO A 615 23.11 -28.37 -13.97
N GLN A 616 23.37 -29.49 -14.66
CA GLN A 616 24.46 -29.61 -15.62
C GLN A 616 24.19 -28.84 -16.92
N ARG A 617 22.93 -28.80 -17.37
CA ARG A 617 22.54 -28.18 -18.63
C ARG A 617 22.28 -26.68 -18.49
N TYR A 618 21.62 -26.29 -17.40
CA TYR A 618 21.13 -24.92 -17.21
C TYR A 618 21.88 -24.14 -16.13
N GLY A 619 22.65 -24.79 -15.27
CA GLY A 619 23.20 -24.18 -14.05
C GLY A 619 24.00 -22.89 -14.26
N LEU A 620 24.87 -22.83 -15.27
CA LEU A 620 25.62 -21.60 -15.59
C LEU A 620 24.70 -20.44 -16.00
N LYS A 621 23.68 -20.72 -16.81
CA LYS A 621 22.75 -19.70 -17.31
C LYS A 621 21.77 -19.23 -16.25
N VAL A 622 21.29 -20.14 -15.40
CA VAL A 622 20.46 -19.78 -14.25
C VAL A 622 21.24 -18.89 -13.29
N PHE A 623 22.50 -19.23 -13.00
CA PHE A 623 23.36 -18.42 -12.15
C PHE A 623 23.58 -17.00 -12.70
N ASP A 624 23.87 -16.89 -14.00
CA ASP A 624 23.93 -15.62 -14.71
C ASP A 624 22.64 -14.78 -14.58
N CYS A 625 21.48 -15.43 -14.65
CA CYS A 625 20.18 -14.77 -14.48
C CYS A 625 19.98 -14.28 -13.04
N LEU A 626 20.34 -15.10 -12.04
CA LEU A 626 20.25 -14.72 -10.62
C LEU A 626 21.13 -13.51 -10.32
N VAL A 627 22.35 -13.47 -10.86
CA VAL A 627 23.26 -12.34 -10.71
C VAL A 627 22.70 -11.09 -11.38
N HIS A 628 22.07 -11.22 -12.55
CA HIS A 628 21.38 -10.11 -13.20
C HIS A 628 20.23 -9.57 -12.34
N VAL A 629 19.38 -10.44 -11.79
CA VAL A 629 18.27 -10.04 -10.89
C VAL A 629 18.81 -9.36 -9.63
N ILE A 630 19.86 -9.89 -9.00
CA ILE A 630 20.46 -9.28 -7.80
C ILE A 630 21.03 -7.89 -8.13
N ASN A 631 21.75 -7.75 -9.25
CA ASN A 631 22.30 -6.46 -9.69
C ASN A 631 21.19 -5.45 -10.03
N LEU A 632 20.09 -5.91 -10.63
CA LEU A 632 18.92 -5.08 -10.88
C LEU A 632 18.36 -4.48 -9.58
N LEU A 633 18.27 -5.30 -8.51
CA LEU A 633 17.81 -4.86 -7.19
C LEU A 633 18.79 -3.94 -6.45
N GLN A 634 20.05 -3.86 -6.89
CA GLN A 634 21.03 -2.89 -6.38
C GLN A 634 20.90 -1.51 -7.05
N ASP A 635 20.20 -1.40 -8.19
CA ASP A 635 19.95 -0.11 -8.84
C ASP A 635 19.09 0.78 -7.93
N SER A 636 19.46 2.06 -7.83
CA SER A 636 18.68 3.11 -7.18
C SER A 636 17.18 3.11 -7.54
N LYS A 637 16.82 2.71 -8.77
CA LYS A 637 15.44 2.60 -9.24
C LYS A 637 14.67 1.47 -8.52
N PHE A 638 15.33 0.39 -8.15
CA PHE A 638 14.71 -0.83 -7.61
C PHE A 638 15.17 -1.18 -6.19
N GLN A 639 15.98 -0.33 -5.56
CA GLN A 639 16.50 -0.55 -4.20
C GLN A 639 15.40 -0.83 -3.16
N HIS A 640 14.18 -0.35 -3.38
CA HIS A 640 13.03 -0.59 -2.50
C HIS A 640 12.54 -2.04 -2.52
N PHE A 641 12.97 -2.86 -3.49
CA PHE A 641 12.69 -4.30 -3.57
C PHE A 641 13.73 -5.16 -2.84
N LYS A 642 14.80 -4.60 -2.25
CA LYS A 642 15.73 -5.38 -1.41
C LYS A 642 15.03 -6.09 -0.24
N PRO A 643 14.16 -5.43 0.54
CA PRO A 643 13.38 -6.10 1.58
C PRO A 643 12.48 -7.21 1.07
N VAL A 644 11.96 -7.09 -0.17
CA VAL A 644 11.15 -8.13 -0.84
C VAL A 644 11.99 -9.38 -1.11
N MET A 645 13.25 -9.19 -1.53
CA MET A 645 14.19 -10.29 -1.72
C MET A 645 14.58 -10.96 -0.40
N ASP A 646 14.84 -10.17 0.65
CA ASP A 646 15.13 -10.69 1.99
C ASP A 646 13.94 -11.54 2.51
N ASP A 647 12.70 -11.05 2.38
CA ASP A 647 11.50 -11.80 2.75
C ASP A 647 11.28 -13.07 1.91
N TYR A 648 11.56 -13.02 0.60
CA TYR A 648 11.51 -14.20 -0.25
C TYR A 648 12.49 -15.28 0.26
N ILE A 649 13.73 -14.91 0.55
CA ILE A 649 14.77 -15.83 1.03
C ILE A 649 14.40 -16.42 2.40
N GLU A 650 13.89 -15.61 3.32
CA GLU A 650 13.56 -16.05 4.68
C GLU A 650 12.28 -16.90 4.75
N ASN A 651 11.23 -16.54 3.99
CA ASN A 651 9.88 -17.07 4.19
C ASN A 651 9.32 -17.89 3.01
N HIS A 652 9.83 -17.72 1.79
CA HIS A 652 9.23 -18.31 0.57
C HIS A 652 10.14 -19.29 -0.17
N PHE A 653 11.46 -19.13 -0.07
CA PHE A 653 12.43 -19.95 -0.78
C PHE A 653 12.36 -21.43 -0.35
N ALA A 654 12.11 -22.32 -1.32
CA ALA A 654 11.93 -23.76 -1.08
C ALA A 654 13.08 -24.65 -1.60
N GLY A 655 14.15 -24.07 -2.14
CA GLY A 655 15.26 -24.78 -2.78
C GLY A 655 16.28 -25.37 -1.80
N ALA A 656 15.93 -26.46 -1.10
CA ALA A 656 16.76 -27.03 -0.03
C ALA A 656 18.17 -27.50 -0.46
N LEU A 657 18.36 -27.86 -1.72
CA LEU A 657 19.65 -28.37 -2.25
C LEU A 657 20.32 -27.44 -3.26
N SER A 658 19.65 -26.36 -3.68
CA SER A 658 20.10 -25.47 -4.74
C SER A 658 21.46 -24.81 -4.40
N TYR A 659 21.76 -24.63 -3.10
CA TYR A 659 23.06 -24.12 -2.64
C TYR A 659 24.25 -24.95 -3.13
N ARG A 660 24.12 -26.28 -3.28
CA ARG A 660 25.22 -27.15 -3.72
C ARG A 660 25.61 -26.86 -5.15
N ASP A 661 24.62 -26.67 -6.01
CA ASP A 661 24.81 -26.38 -7.42
C ASP A 661 25.28 -24.94 -7.64
N LEU A 662 24.72 -23.98 -6.89
CA LEU A 662 25.19 -22.59 -6.90
C LEU A 662 26.65 -22.47 -6.47
N ILE A 663 27.06 -23.14 -5.38
CA ILE A 663 28.46 -23.14 -4.93
C ILE A 663 29.37 -23.75 -5.98
N ARG A 664 28.92 -24.82 -6.64
CA ARG A 664 29.69 -25.47 -7.72
C ARG A 664 29.88 -24.53 -8.91
N VAL A 665 28.84 -23.80 -9.32
CA VAL A 665 28.91 -22.81 -10.40
C VAL A 665 29.76 -21.61 -10.01
N LEU A 666 29.59 -21.09 -8.78
CA LEU A 666 30.42 -20.00 -8.25
C LEU A 666 31.90 -20.41 -8.25
N LYS A 667 32.23 -21.61 -7.77
CA LYS A 667 33.60 -22.14 -7.83
C LYS A 667 34.11 -22.18 -9.27
N TRP A 668 33.30 -22.63 -10.22
CA TRP A 668 33.67 -22.65 -11.63
C TRP A 668 33.98 -21.24 -12.18
N HIS A 669 33.22 -20.22 -11.78
CA HIS A 669 33.52 -18.83 -12.14
C HIS A 669 34.82 -18.35 -11.49
N VAL A 670 35.01 -18.59 -10.19
CA VAL A 670 36.20 -18.19 -9.43
C VAL A 670 37.47 -18.85 -9.94
N ASP A 671 37.43 -20.15 -10.25
CA ASP A 671 38.58 -20.90 -10.79
C ASP A 671 39.03 -20.33 -12.16
N ARG A 672 38.11 -19.72 -12.93
CA ARG A 672 38.39 -19.08 -14.22
C ARG A 672 38.79 -17.60 -14.14
N ILE A 673 38.82 -17.02 -12.93
CA ILE A 673 39.35 -15.66 -12.70
C ILE A 673 40.85 -15.57 -12.99
N ILE A 674 41.53 -16.70 -12.86
CA ILE A 674 42.99 -16.79 -12.97
C ILE A 674 43.46 -16.71 -14.44
N ASP A 675 42.57 -16.95 -15.42
CA ASP A 675 42.88 -16.93 -16.86
C ASP A 675 42.26 -15.70 -17.57
N ALA A 676 42.91 -14.54 -17.38
CA ALA A 676 42.90 -13.29 -18.19
C ALA A 676 41.62 -12.74 -18.90
N GLU A 677 41.41 -11.43 -18.68
CA GLU A 677 40.83 -10.38 -19.58
C GLU A 677 39.31 -10.21 -19.79
N HIS A 678 38.41 -11.14 -19.44
CA HIS A 678 36.95 -10.94 -19.70
C HIS A 678 36.07 -10.88 -18.44
N HIS A 679 36.21 -9.83 -17.62
CA HIS A 679 35.71 -9.87 -16.24
C HIS A 679 34.67 -8.83 -15.83
N GLU A 680 33.92 -8.19 -16.73
CA GLU A 680 32.81 -7.34 -16.28
C GLU A 680 31.69 -8.19 -15.65
N GLN A 681 31.36 -9.33 -16.28
CA GLN A 681 30.35 -10.28 -15.78
C GLN A 681 30.81 -11.01 -14.50
N ILE A 682 32.10 -11.32 -14.36
CA ILE A 682 32.63 -12.02 -13.18
C ILE A 682 32.86 -11.04 -12.01
N GLN A 683 33.18 -9.77 -12.28
CA GLN A 683 33.14 -8.72 -11.26
C GLN A 683 31.71 -8.48 -10.75
N GLN A 684 30.70 -8.51 -11.64
CA GLN A 684 29.28 -8.45 -11.26
C GLN A 684 28.79 -9.65 -10.45
N VAL A 685 29.41 -10.82 -10.62
CA VAL A 685 29.14 -12.03 -9.82
C VAL A 685 29.75 -11.92 -8.41
N LEU A 686 30.91 -11.27 -8.29
CA LEU A 686 31.64 -11.14 -7.02
C LEU A 686 31.20 -9.96 -6.15
N LYS A 687 30.65 -8.92 -6.75
CA LYS A 687 30.09 -7.73 -6.10
C LYS A 687 28.65 -8.00 -5.64
#